data_AF-A0A8C3H4I4-F1
#
_entry.id   AF-A0A8C3H4I4-F1
#
_cell.length_a   1.000
_cell.length_b   1.000
_cell.length_c   1.000
_cell.angle_alpha   90.00
_cell.angle_beta   90.00
_cell.angle_gamma   90.00
#
_symmetry.space_group_name_H-M   'P 1'
#
loop_
_entity.id
_entity.type
_entity.pdbx_description
1 polymer ?
#
loop_
_entity_poly.entity_id
_entity_poly.type
_entity_poly.pdbx_seq_one_letter_code
_entity_poly.pdbx_strand_id
1 'polypeptide(L)'
;SWAQAGGWDPLRGKQISLCSSSVSLPLVVLFLIDGFESSATPNNTSPPVFSKPMDSNIRPCNQQFHDGFSQFSANTSQGPELTSARKKLKRNLFRAVSEGNVEELQRLLAELKERSSACTNLPVPDYLMKKFTASDTGKTCLMKALLNINQNTNEMVNMLLCFAEENGILERFINAAYTEDAYKGQTALNIAIERRQYEITQSLIEKGADVNARAQGIFFNPKHKHEGFYFGETALALAACTNQPDIIELLMDNARTNISSQDSRGNNILHALVTVAEDSKTQNDFVIRMYDMILLKSKDRNLETTKNKEGLTPLQLAAKTGKLEILKYILSREIREKPNRSLSRKFTDWAYGPVQSSLYDLTELDTTADNSVLEIIVYNTNIGNRHEMLTLEPLNSLLRMKWKKFARHMFFMSCCFYFLYNVTLTLVSYHRPNENVAPPYPLALTRGVGWLQLSGQVMVMLGALFLAIKESVAIFLLRPSDLQSILSDAWFHFAFFIQALLVIFSVFLYLFSYKEHLVCLVLAMALGWANMLYFTRGFQSMGIYSVMIQKVILQDVIKFLVVYIVFLLGFGVALAALIETCQEGGECHSNSSLGPVLMDLFKLTLGLGDLEIQQNSKYPVLFLLLLITFVVLTFVLLLNMLIALMGETVEDISKESEHIWKLQRARTILEFEKFLPKCLRKKFQLGERCKVAENDTRVCLRINEVKWTEWKTHVSFINEDPGPTDPSKIQDNSRTNSKNTLNTFEEMDDLPETSV
;
A
#
# COMPACT_ATOMS: atom_id res chain seq x y z
N SER A 1 -44.43 23.24 29.42
CA SER A 1 -45.73 22.67 29.01
C SER A 1 -45.47 21.23 28.59
N TRP A 2 -45.77 20.21 29.39
CA TRP A 2 -47.11 19.60 29.54
C TRP A 2 -47.79 19.46 28.16
N ALA A 3 -48.15 18.28 27.64
CA ALA A 3 -48.23 16.94 28.21
C ALA A 3 -48.62 15.92 27.11
N GLN A 4 -48.23 14.65 27.31
CA GLN A 4 -49.00 13.42 27.00
C GLN A 4 -49.05 12.90 25.54
N ALA A 5 -49.08 11.60 25.25
CA ALA A 5 -48.91 10.36 26.02
C ALA A 5 -48.98 9.14 25.08
N GLY A 6 -48.38 8.01 25.52
CA GLY A 6 -48.71 6.63 25.11
C GLY A 6 -47.95 6.12 23.87
N GLY A 7 -47.26 4.97 23.85
CA GLY A 7 -47.22 3.82 24.75
C GLY A 7 -47.63 2.53 24.02
N TRP A 8 -46.67 1.58 23.95
CA TRP A 8 -46.81 0.11 23.84
C TRP A 8 -46.69 -0.61 22.47
N ASP A 9 -45.61 -1.40 22.41
CA ASP A 9 -45.36 -2.77 21.89
C ASP A 9 -45.67 -3.21 20.44
N PRO A 10 -44.70 -3.86 19.75
CA PRO A 10 -44.94 -4.67 18.56
C PRO A 10 -44.96 -6.19 18.87
N LEU A 11 -46.01 -6.89 18.43
CA LEU A 11 -46.09 -8.36 18.40
C LEU A 11 -46.38 -8.88 16.98
N ARG A 12 -45.55 -9.85 16.56
CA ARG A 12 -45.81 -10.99 15.66
C ARG A 12 -46.28 -10.75 14.21
N GLY A 13 -45.31 -10.95 13.31
CA GLY A 13 -45.26 -11.95 12.23
C GLY A 13 -46.53 -12.42 11.52
N LYS A 14 -46.50 -12.34 10.19
CA LYS A 14 -47.08 -13.33 9.26
C LYS A 14 -46.32 -13.29 7.92
N GLN A 15 -45.55 -14.35 7.65
CA GLN A 15 -45.14 -14.74 6.31
C GLN A 15 -46.37 -15.27 5.56
N ILE A 16 -46.57 -14.80 4.34
CA ILE A 16 -47.47 -15.41 3.36
C ILE A 16 -46.62 -15.77 2.15
N SER A 17 -46.50 -17.06 1.89
CA SER A 17 -46.03 -17.64 0.64
C SER A 17 -47.18 -17.69 -0.36
N LEU A 18 -46.97 -17.25 -1.59
CA LEU A 18 -47.77 -17.65 -2.76
C LEU A 18 -46.84 -17.74 -3.98
N CYS A 19 -46.69 -18.97 -4.46
CA CYS A 19 -46.14 -19.31 -5.78
C CYS A 19 -47.12 -18.89 -6.89
N SER A 20 -46.61 -18.41 -8.03
CA SER A 20 -46.94 -18.99 -9.35
C SER A 20 -46.21 -18.29 -10.51
N SER A 21 -45.54 -19.15 -11.31
CA SER A 21 -45.48 -19.13 -12.79
C SER A 21 -44.79 -17.98 -13.55
N SER A 22 -43.55 -18.26 -13.95
CA SER A 22 -43.04 -18.29 -15.35
C SER A 22 -43.59 -17.29 -16.38
N VAL A 23 -42.71 -16.49 -16.99
CA VAL A 23 -42.38 -16.44 -18.44
C VAL A 23 -41.08 -15.60 -18.61
N SER A 24 -40.41 -15.84 -19.72
CA SER A 24 -38.99 -15.84 -20.05
C SER A 24 -38.34 -14.55 -20.58
N LEU A 25 -37.03 -14.40 -20.26
CA LEU A 25 -35.90 -13.83 -21.06
C LEU A 25 -35.70 -12.27 -21.14
N PRO A 26 -34.46 -11.75 -21.43
CA PRO A 26 -33.53 -11.30 -20.38
C PRO A 26 -32.80 -9.95 -20.66
N LEU A 27 -31.92 -9.59 -19.72
CA LEU A 27 -30.74 -8.70 -19.86
C LEU A 27 -30.97 -7.18 -20.00
N VAL A 28 -31.17 -6.51 -18.85
CA VAL A 28 -30.67 -5.15 -18.63
C VAL A 28 -29.80 -5.18 -17.38
N VAL A 29 -28.50 -4.95 -17.57
CA VAL A 29 -27.49 -4.84 -16.51
C VAL A 29 -27.74 -3.51 -15.77
N LEU A 30 -28.31 -3.58 -14.57
CA LEU A 30 -28.39 -2.46 -13.65
C LEU A 30 -27.11 -2.43 -12.79
N PHE A 31 -26.28 -1.41 -13.03
CA PHE A 31 -25.28 -0.94 -12.09
C PHE A 31 -25.99 -0.45 -10.81
N LEU A 32 -25.83 -1.18 -9.71
CA LEU A 32 -26.18 -0.67 -8.38
C LEU A 32 -25.06 0.24 -7.89
N ILE A 33 -25.48 1.47 -7.63
CA ILE A 33 -24.72 2.56 -7.03
C ILE A 33 -24.56 2.23 -5.54
N ASP A 34 -23.33 1.96 -5.11
CA ASP A 34 -23.02 1.87 -3.68
C ASP A 34 -23.08 3.26 -3.04
N GLY A 35 -23.69 3.27 -1.86
CA GLY A 35 -24.12 4.46 -1.14
C GLY A 35 -22.98 5.32 -0.60
N PHE A 36 -23.31 6.61 -0.56
CA PHE A 36 -22.70 7.69 0.21
C PHE A 36 -22.05 7.26 1.53
N GLU A 37 -20.73 7.44 1.65
CA GLU A 37 -20.06 7.62 2.94
C GLU A 37 -20.14 9.09 3.34
N SER A 38 -20.84 9.37 4.44
CA SER A 38 -20.92 10.70 5.05
C SER A 38 -19.65 11.00 5.84
N SER A 39 -19.09 12.18 5.57
CA SER A 39 -18.03 12.90 6.28
C SER A 39 -17.98 12.69 7.81
N ALA A 40 -16.84 12.23 8.32
CA ALA A 40 -16.51 12.26 9.75
C ALA A 40 -15.54 13.41 10.04
N THR A 41 -15.97 14.38 10.85
CA THR A 41 -15.12 15.39 11.50
C THR A 41 -14.79 14.99 12.94
N PRO A 42 -13.74 15.55 13.55
CA PRO A 42 -12.87 14.84 14.49
C PRO A 42 -13.41 14.88 15.92
N ASN A 43 -13.22 13.79 16.66
CA ASN A 43 -13.41 13.77 18.11
C ASN A 43 -12.10 13.51 18.84
N ASN A 44 -11.94 14.27 19.92
CA ASN A 44 -10.73 14.48 20.69
C ASN A 44 -10.14 13.21 21.33
N THR A 45 -8.82 13.30 21.42
CA THR A 45 -7.80 12.56 22.18
C THR A 45 -8.22 11.89 23.51
N SER A 46 -7.89 10.60 23.61
CA SER A 46 -7.43 9.92 24.84
C SER A 46 -6.52 8.74 24.48
N PRO A 47 -5.50 8.37 25.27
CA PRO A 47 -4.69 7.18 25.01
C PRO A 47 -5.58 5.93 25.03
N PRO A 48 -5.26 4.85 24.28
CA PRO A 48 -6.09 3.66 24.26
C PRO A 48 -6.07 3.01 25.65
N VAL A 49 -7.12 3.28 26.44
CA VAL A 49 -7.46 2.49 27.61
C VAL A 49 -8.05 1.19 27.06
N PHE A 50 -7.22 0.14 27.05
CA PHE A 50 -7.66 -1.22 26.74
C PHE A 50 -8.68 -1.67 27.79
N SER A 51 -9.96 -1.40 27.54
CA SER A 51 -11.04 -1.79 28.45
C SER A 51 -11.68 -3.12 28.04
N LYS A 52 -11.62 -4.05 28.99
CA LYS A 52 -12.45 -5.26 29.22
C LYS A 52 -11.89 -6.63 28.79
N PRO A 53 -12.13 -7.67 29.61
CA PRO A 53 -11.39 -8.94 29.57
C PRO A 53 -11.81 -9.82 28.40
N MET A 54 -10.89 -10.71 28.02
CA MET A 54 -10.93 -11.78 27.00
C MET A 54 -12.19 -12.67 26.97
N ASP A 55 -13.14 -12.50 27.88
CA ASP A 55 -14.34 -13.34 28.03
C ASP A 55 -15.60 -12.76 27.35
N SER A 56 -15.58 -11.55 26.77
CA SER A 56 -16.81 -10.92 26.21
C SER A 56 -17.08 -11.11 24.71
N ASN A 57 -16.20 -11.78 23.96
CA ASN A 57 -16.38 -11.97 22.50
C ASN A 57 -16.86 -13.37 22.09
N ILE A 58 -17.27 -14.23 23.02
CA ILE A 58 -18.04 -15.43 22.69
C ILE A 58 -19.48 -14.99 22.40
N ARG A 59 -19.78 -14.63 21.14
CA ARG A 59 -21.16 -14.68 20.66
C ARG A 59 -21.60 -16.15 20.74
N PRO A 60 -22.67 -16.50 21.48
CA PRO A 60 -23.25 -17.82 21.37
C PRO A 60 -23.80 -17.96 19.95
N CYS A 61 -23.18 -18.79 19.12
CA CYS A 61 -23.84 -19.29 17.93
C CYS A 61 -25.09 -20.05 18.39
N ASN A 62 -26.24 -19.47 18.14
CA ASN A 62 -27.52 -20.17 18.14
C ASN A 62 -27.42 -21.33 17.14
N GLN A 63 -27.13 -22.52 17.66
CA GLN A 63 -27.67 -23.76 17.10
C GLN A 63 -28.58 -24.34 18.16
N GLN A 64 -29.89 -24.18 17.92
CA GLN A 64 -30.91 -25.00 18.52
C GLN A 64 -30.57 -26.47 18.25
N PHE A 65 -30.13 -27.18 19.28
CA PHE A 65 -30.33 -28.61 19.34
C PHE A 65 -31.16 -28.91 20.57
N HIS A 66 -32.33 -29.48 20.29
CA HIS A 66 -33.33 -29.92 21.24
C HIS A 66 -32.75 -30.78 22.36
N ASP A 67 -33.31 -30.58 23.55
CA ASP A 67 -33.27 -31.55 24.64
C ASP A 67 -33.57 -32.95 24.12
N GLY A 68 -32.58 -33.83 24.29
CA GLY A 68 -32.68 -35.26 24.03
C GLY A 68 -31.94 -36.00 25.13
N PHE A 69 -32.65 -36.27 26.22
CA PHE A 69 -32.28 -37.32 27.16
C PHE A 69 -32.01 -38.61 26.38
N SER A 70 -30.78 -39.12 26.40
CA SER A 70 -30.55 -40.55 26.25
C SER A 70 -29.44 -41.00 27.19
N GLN A 71 -29.86 -41.81 28.15
CA GLN A 71 -29.01 -42.71 28.91
C GLN A 71 -28.16 -43.51 27.92
N PHE A 72 -26.84 -43.42 28.02
CA PHE A 72 -26.03 -44.62 27.87
C PHE A 72 -25.11 -44.73 29.09
N SER A 73 -25.47 -45.74 29.87
CA SER A 73 -24.86 -46.22 31.07
C SER A 73 -23.36 -46.48 30.92
N ALA A 74 -22.66 -46.13 31.98
CA ALA A 74 -21.32 -46.56 32.31
C ALA A 74 -21.11 -48.06 32.05
N ASN A 75 -19.91 -48.39 31.57
CA ASN A 75 -19.24 -49.63 31.91
C ASN A 75 -17.76 -49.36 32.13
N THR A 76 -17.43 -48.68 33.23
CA THR A 76 -16.33 -49.06 34.13
C THR A 76 -16.46 -48.30 35.45
N SER A 77 -16.39 -49.05 36.53
CA SER A 77 -16.70 -48.69 37.91
C SER A 77 -15.66 -47.77 38.56
N GLN A 78 -15.95 -46.45 38.62
CA GLN A 78 -15.57 -45.56 39.74
C GLN A 78 -16.66 -44.47 39.90
N GLY A 79 -17.15 -44.28 41.13
CA GLY A 79 -18.44 -43.64 41.44
C GLY A 79 -18.65 -42.15 41.07
N PRO A 80 -19.92 -41.71 40.93
CA PRO A 80 -20.32 -40.37 40.48
C PRO A 80 -20.03 -39.22 41.46
N GLU A 81 -19.79 -39.50 42.75
CA GLU A 81 -19.44 -38.46 43.73
C GLU A 81 -17.98 -37.98 43.60
N LEU A 82 -17.06 -38.88 43.25
CA LEU A 82 -15.64 -38.56 43.06
C LEU A 82 -15.42 -37.67 41.84
N THR A 83 -16.19 -37.83 40.77
CA THR A 83 -16.11 -37.00 39.56
C THR A 83 -16.68 -35.59 39.79
N SER A 84 -17.70 -35.42 40.63
CA SER A 84 -18.24 -34.13 41.07
C SER A 84 -17.23 -33.34 41.92
N ALA A 85 -16.65 -33.99 42.94
CA ALA A 85 -15.63 -33.38 43.80
C ALA A 85 -14.35 -32.98 43.01
N ARG A 86 -13.93 -33.82 42.04
CA ARG A 86 -12.80 -33.55 41.14
C ARG A 86 -13.00 -32.34 40.24
N LYS A 87 -14.23 -32.06 39.78
CA LYS A 87 -14.58 -30.86 39.00
C LYS A 87 -14.69 -29.62 39.90
N LYS A 88 -15.22 -29.79 41.12
CA LYS A 88 -15.35 -28.72 42.11
C LYS A 88 -13.98 -28.16 42.54
N LEU A 89 -13.00 -29.02 42.81
CA LEU A 89 -11.64 -28.60 43.20
C LEU A 89 -10.95 -27.78 42.11
N LYS A 90 -10.98 -28.22 40.86
CA LYS A 90 -10.40 -27.49 39.72
C LYS A 90 -11.06 -26.11 39.57
N ARG A 91 -12.39 -26.04 39.61
CA ARG A 91 -13.13 -24.78 39.51
C ARG A 91 -12.79 -23.82 40.67
N ASN A 92 -12.68 -24.34 41.89
CA ASN A 92 -12.32 -23.56 43.07
C ASN A 92 -10.88 -23.02 42.96
N LEU A 93 -9.94 -23.81 42.43
CA LEU A 93 -8.57 -23.35 42.17
C LEU A 93 -8.54 -22.19 41.17
N PHE A 94 -9.18 -22.35 40.01
CA PHE A 94 -9.26 -21.27 39.01
C PHE A 94 -9.98 -20.02 39.54
N ARG A 95 -10.95 -20.19 40.43
CA ARG A 95 -11.66 -19.08 41.10
C ARG A 95 -10.77 -18.36 42.12
N ALA A 96 -10.12 -19.09 43.02
CA ALA A 96 -9.22 -18.52 44.03
C ALA A 96 -8.09 -17.71 43.37
N VAL A 97 -7.52 -18.24 42.29
CA VAL A 97 -6.52 -17.54 41.48
C VAL A 97 -7.08 -16.28 40.81
N SER A 98 -8.32 -16.31 40.32
CA SER A 98 -8.94 -15.13 39.70
C SER A 98 -9.32 -14.03 40.71
N GLU A 99 -9.68 -14.41 41.94
CA GLU A 99 -10.12 -13.50 43.00
C GLU A 99 -8.94 -12.93 43.81
N GLY A 100 -7.77 -13.58 43.77
CA GLY A 100 -6.58 -13.11 44.48
C GLY A 100 -6.48 -13.57 45.94
N ASN A 101 -7.20 -14.63 46.33
CA ASN A 101 -7.24 -15.13 47.71
C ASN A 101 -6.08 -16.10 47.98
N VAL A 102 -5.02 -15.59 48.61
CA VAL A 102 -3.77 -16.33 48.88
C VAL A 102 -3.97 -17.47 49.87
N GLU A 103 -4.76 -17.27 50.94
CA GLU A 103 -5.00 -18.28 51.97
C GLU A 103 -5.83 -19.47 51.43
N GLU A 104 -6.86 -19.17 50.64
CA GLU A 104 -7.66 -20.22 49.99
C GLU A 104 -6.82 -20.97 48.96
N LEU A 105 -5.96 -20.27 48.19
CA LEU A 105 -5.02 -20.91 47.26
C LEU A 105 -4.05 -21.85 47.98
N GLN A 106 -3.46 -21.42 49.10
CA GLN A 106 -2.53 -22.24 49.88
C GLN A 106 -3.20 -23.52 50.40
N ARG A 107 -4.42 -23.40 50.94
CA ARG A 107 -5.22 -24.55 51.39
C ARG A 107 -5.52 -25.51 50.25
N LEU A 108 -5.91 -25.00 49.09
CA LEU A 108 -6.23 -25.80 47.90
C LEU A 108 -5.00 -26.48 47.30
N LEU A 109 -3.82 -25.85 47.36
CA LEU A 109 -2.54 -26.45 46.93
C LEU A 109 -2.12 -27.59 47.87
N ALA A 110 -2.32 -27.44 49.18
CA ALA A 110 -2.06 -28.51 50.15
C ALA A 110 -3.01 -29.71 49.93
N GLU A 111 -4.31 -29.46 49.73
CA GLU A 111 -5.29 -30.51 49.40
C GLU A 111 -4.95 -31.22 48.06
N LEU A 112 -4.40 -30.48 47.10
CA LEU A 112 -3.91 -31.04 45.83
C LEU A 112 -2.71 -31.95 46.02
N LYS A 113 -1.74 -31.55 46.86
CA LYS A 113 -0.54 -32.34 47.17
C LYS A 113 -0.91 -33.68 47.81
N GLU A 114 -1.77 -33.63 48.84
CA GLU A 114 -2.26 -34.83 49.53
C GLU A 114 -3.00 -35.80 48.59
N ARG A 115 -3.85 -35.27 47.71
CA ARG A 115 -4.56 -36.07 46.70
C ARG A 115 -3.66 -36.62 45.60
N SER A 116 -2.57 -35.93 45.30
CA SER A 116 -1.60 -36.39 44.31
C SER A 116 -0.79 -37.58 44.83
N SER A 117 -0.41 -37.58 46.11
CA SER A 117 0.24 -38.73 46.76
C SER A 117 -0.68 -39.94 46.92
N ALA A 118 -2.01 -39.73 46.98
CA ALA A 118 -2.99 -40.79 47.08
C ALA A 118 -3.37 -41.44 45.72
N CYS A 119 -2.92 -40.89 44.60
CA CYS A 119 -3.32 -41.36 43.26
C CYS A 119 -2.34 -42.40 42.72
N THR A 120 -2.78 -43.65 42.55
CA THR A 120 -1.97 -44.78 42.04
C THR A 120 -2.03 -44.98 40.53
N ASN A 121 -2.98 -44.33 39.84
CA ASN A 121 -3.30 -44.64 38.44
C ASN A 121 -2.48 -43.87 37.40
N LEU A 122 -1.81 -42.77 37.77
CA LEU A 122 -1.06 -41.88 36.89
C LEU A 122 0.20 -41.38 37.60
N PRO A 123 1.28 -41.03 36.88
CA PRO A 123 2.42 -40.32 37.46
C PRO A 123 1.94 -39.03 38.12
N VAL A 124 2.44 -38.75 39.33
CA VAL A 124 2.12 -37.52 40.11
C VAL A 124 2.25 -36.24 39.25
N PRO A 125 3.31 -36.08 38.42
CA PRO A 125 3.44 -34.91 37.52
C PRO A 125 2.29 -34.74 36.51
N ASP A 126 1.85 -35.83 35.88
CA ASP A 126 0.79 -35.81 34.87
C ASP A 126 -0.59 -35.56 35.49
N TYR A 127 -0.81 -36.12 36.68
CA TYR A 127 -2.02 -35.87 37.45
C TYR A 127 -2.14 -34.38 37.83
N LEU A 128 -1.06 -33.79 38.34
CA LEU A 128 -1.01 -32.37 38.68
C LEU A 128 -1.23 -31.51 37.43
N MET A 129 -0.54 -31.79 36.33
CA MET A 129 -0.73 -31.04 35.08
C MET A 129 -2.16 -31.03 34.60
N LYS A 130 -2.83 -32.19 34.57
CA LYS A 130 -4.24 -32.28 34.15
C LYS A 130 -5.19 -31.48 35.05
N LYS A 131 -4.80 -31.21 36.31
CA LYS A 131 -5.58 -30.38 37.25
C LYS A 131 -5.27 -28.89 37.08
N PHE A 132 -4.01 -28.53 36.87
CA PHE A 132 -3.58 -27.16 36.64
C PHE A 132 -3.93 -26.61 35.25
N THR A 133 -4.16 -27.48 34.27
CA THR A 133 -4.55 -27.07 32.91
C THR A 133 -6.04 -27.28 32.67
N ALA A 134 -6.69 -26.30 32.03
CA ALA A 134 -8.03 -26.45 31.48
C ALA A 134 -8.02 -27.51 30.37
N SER A 135 -9.02 -28.39 30.36
CA SER A 135 -9.11 -29.48 29.37
C SER A 135 -9.46 -28.97 27.97
N ASP A 136 -10.11 -27.82 27.91
CA ASP A 136 -10.82 -27.38 26.71
C ASP A 136 -9.91 -26.49 25.85
N THR A 137 -9.14 -25.59 26.49
CA THR A 137 -8.27 -24.61 25.82
C THR A 137 -6.77 -24.81 26.09
N GLY A 138 -6.41 -25.66 27.06
CA GLY A 138 -5.03 -25.80 27.55
C GLY A 138 -4.58 -24.71 28.53
N LYS A 139 -5.47 -23.77 28.89
CA LYS A 139 -5.18 -22.65 29.81
C LYS A 139 -4.70 -23.13 31.18
N THR A 140 -3.55 -22.63 31.64
CA THR A 140 -3.02 -22.97 32.96
C THR A 140 -3.55 -22.04 34.06
N CYS A 141 -3.44 -22.46 35.32
CA CYS A 141 -3.69 -21.57 36.46
C CYS A 141 -2.79 -20.33 36.44
N LEU A 142 -1.53 -20.48 36.00
CA LEU A 142 -0.61 -19.35 35.82
C LEU A 142 -1.13 -18.35 34.79
N MET A 143 -1.61 -18.82 33.64
CA MET A 143 -2.24 -17.94 32.63
C MET A 143 -3.49 -17.23 33.16
N LYS A 144 -4.33 -17.90 33.98
CA LYS A 144 -5.49 -17.25 34.60
C LYS A 144 -5.08 -16.19 35.62
N ALA A 145 -4.02 -16.43 36.40
CA ALA A 145 -3.45 -15.45 37.35
C ALA A 145 -2.96 -14.19 36.62
N LEU A 146 -2.26 -14.37 35.50
CA LEU A 146 -1.71 -13.27 34.71
C LEU A 146 -2.77 -12.49 33.94
N LEU A 147 -3.88 -13.12 33.55
CA LEU A 147 -4.99 -12.44 32.89
C LEU A 147 -5.80 -11.56 33.85
N ASN A 148 -5.90 -11.96 35.13
CA ASN A 148 -6.67 -11.27 36.16
C ASN A 148 -5.73 -10.69 37.21
N ILE A 149 -5.18 -9.51 36.93
CA ILE A 149 -4.20 -8.86 37.82
C ILE A 149 -4.88 -8.27 39.04
N ASN A 150 -4.37 -8.67 40.21
CA ASN A 150 -4.75 -8.22 41.54
C ASN A 150 -3.47 -7.76 42.29
N GLN A 151 -3.62 -7.09 43.43
CA GLN A 151 -2.46 -6.67 44.25
C GLN A 151 -1.60 -7.86 44.72
N ASN A 152 -2.23 -9.02 44.92
CA ASN A 152 -1.56 -10.24 45.40
C ASN A 152 -1.00 -11.11 44.26
N THR A 153 -1.02 -10.66 43.00
CA THR A 153 -0.63 -11.51 41.85
C THR A 153 0.84 -11.95 41.92
N ASN A 154 1.76 -11.08 42.33
CA ASN A 154 3.17 -11.43 42.50
C ASN A 154 3.36 -12.58 43.50
N GLU A 155 2.71 -12.48 44.65
CA GLU A 155 2.77 -13.50 45.70
C GLU A 155 2.12 -14.82 45.24
N MET A 156 0.97 -14.76 44.56
CA MET A 156 0.33 -15.94 43.98
C MET A 156 1.18 -16.64 42.92
N VAL A 157 1.82 -15.88 42.03
CA VAL A 157 2.69 -16.44 40.99
C VAL A 157 3.90 -17.10 41.63
N ASN A 158 4.55 -16.44 42.60
CA ASN A 158 5.68 -17.03 43.33
C ASN A 158 5.27 -18.32 44.06
N MET A 159 4.12 -18.33 44.74
CA MET A 159 3.56 -19.52 45.38
C MET A 159 3.32 -20.67 44.38
N LEU A 160 2.75 -20.38 43.22
CA LEU A 160 2.51 -21.38 42.17
C LEU A 160 3.82 -21.91 41.58
N LEU A 161 4.84 -21.05 41.40
CA LEU A 161 6.16 -21.44 40.91
C LEU A 161 6.91 -22.29 41.93
N CYS A 162 6.92 -21.92 43.22
CA CYS A 162 7.51 -22.74 44.29
C CYS A 162 6.83 -24.11 44.39
N PHE A 163 5.50 -24.17 44.32
CA PHE A 163 4.78 -25.43 44.30
C PHE A 163 5.15 -26.29 43.07
N ALA A 164 5.31 -25.67 41.90
CA ALA A 164 5.69 -26.39 40.68
C ALA A 164 7.14 -26.91 40.74
N GLU A 165 8.03 -26.19 41.40
CA GLU A 165 9.43 -26.55 41.64
C GLU A 165 9.54 -27.74 42.61
N GLU A 166 8.81 -27.72 43.73
CA GLU A 166 8.76 -28.83 44.70
C GLU A 166 8.33 -30.17 44.08
N ASN A 167 7.46 -30.11 43.07
CA ASN A 167 6.88 -31.30 42.43
C ASN A 167 7.55 -31.66 41.10
N GLY A 168 8.64 -30.98 40.70
CA GLY A 168 9.38 -31.27 39.47
C GLY A 168 8.59 -31.02 38.18
N ILE A 169 7.55 -30.19 38.21
CA ILE A 169 6.68 -29.87 37.06
C ILE A 169 6.94 -28.49 36.45
N LEU A 170 7.90 -27.74 36.98
CA LEU A 170 8.15 -26.33 36.69
C LEU A 170 8.30 -26.01 35.20
N GLU A 171 9.23 -26.68 34.51
CA GLU A 171 9.53 -26.40 33.09
C GLU A 171 8.31 -26.64 32.20
N ARG A 172 7.61 -27.76 32.40
CA ARG A 172 6.37 -28.08 31.68
C ARG A 172 5.23 -27.11 32.01
N PHE A 173 5.22 -26.54 33.22
CA PHE A 173 4.14 -25.68 33.70
C PHE A 173 4.25 -24.28 33.12
N ILE A 174 5.46 -23.74 33.13
CA ILE A 174 5.78 -22.42 32.58
C ILE A 174 5.64 -22.43 31.06
N ASN A 175 6.15 -23.48 30.40
CA ASN A 175 6.18 -23.60 28.94
C ASN A 175 4.90 -24.22 28.36
N ALA A 176 3.88 -24.43 29.18
CA ALA A 176 2.57 -24.82 28.68
C ALA A 176 2.01 -23.72 27.77
N ALA A 177 1.47 -24.13 26.62
CA ALA A 177 0.89 -23.24 25.64
C ALA A 177 -0.60 -23.55 25.41
N TYR A 178 -1.35 -22.55 24.97
CA TYR A 178 -2.73 -22.75 24.51
C TYR A 178 -2.79 -23.74 23.33
N THR A 179 -3.77 -24.65 23.38
CA THR A 179 -4.02 -25.67 22.35
C THR A 179 -5.13 -25.28 21.37
N GLU A 180 -5.94 -24.30 21.73
CA GLU A 180 -7.04 -23.77 20.90
C GLU A 180 -6.51 -23.11 19.63
N ASP A 181 -7.17 -23.32 18.49
CA ASP A 181 -6.72 -22.81 17.18
C ASP A 181 -6.61 -21.28 17.12
N ALA A 182 -7.48 -20.56 17.86
CA ALA A 182 -7.47 -19.10 17.90
C ALA A 182 -6.20 -18.52 18.54
N TYR A 183 -5.74 -19.11 19.66
CA TYR A 183 -4.62 -18.61 20.48
C TYR A 183 -3.44 -19.58 20.55
N LYS A 184 -3.37 -20.53 19.61
CA LYS A 184 -2.39 -21.60 19.58
C LYS A 184 -0.97 -21.10 19.82
N GLY A 185 -0.26 -21.73 20.76
CA GLY A 185 1.13 -21.41 21.05
C GLY A 185 1.35 -20.22 21.99
N GLN A 186 0.30 -19.53 22.46
CA GLN A 186 0.45 -18.48 23.47
C GLN A 186 0.88 -19.08 24.83
N THR A 187 1.95 -18.54 25.41
CA THR A 187 2.49 -18.96 26.72
C THR A 187 2.18 -17.93 27.82
N ALA A 188 2.44 -18.30 29.08
CA ALA A 188 2.32 -17.40 30.22
C ALA A 188 3.24 -16.16 30.08
N LEU A 189 4.43 -16.32 29.48
CA LEU A 189 5.37 -15.24 29.24
C LEU A 189 4.77 -14.13 28.36
N ASN A 190 4.09 -14.49 27.27
CA ASN A 190 3.44 -13.52 26.39
C ASN A 190 2.38 -12.68 27.12
N ILE A 191 1.61 -13.31 28.02
CA ILE A 191 0.58 -12.62 28.81
C ILE A 191 1.21 -11.68 29.84
N ALA A 192 2.29 -12.10 30.51
CA ALA A 192 2.99 -11.24 31.46
C ALA A 192 3.55 -9.96 30.79
N ILE A 193 4.10 -10.11 29.59
CA ILE A 193 4.59 -8.99 28.77
C ILE A 193 3.43 -8.10 28.32
N GLU A 194 2.34 -8.66 27.80
CA GLU A 194 1.15 -7.91 27.40
C GLU A 194 0.61 -7.03 28.54
N ARG A 195 0.66 -7.57 29.76
CA ARG A 195 0.19 -6.90 30.98
C ARG A 195 1.22 -6.01 31.68
N ARG A 196 2.41 -5.84 31.09
CA ARG A 196 3.49 -4.98 31.58
C ARG A 196 4.00 -5.34 32.98
N GLN A 197 4.05 -6.64 33.30
CA GLN A 197 4.51 -7.12 34.59
C GLN A 197 6.01 -7.45 34.53
N TYR A 198 6.86 -6.46 34.77
CA TYR A 198 8.32 -6.60 34.69
C TYR A 198 8.87 -7.65 35.68
N GLU A 199 8.54 -7.52 36.97
CA GLU A 199 9.03 -8.41 38.03
C GLU A 199 8.66 -9.88 37.79
N ILE A 200 7.41 -10.12 37.36
CA ILE A 200 6.95 -11.48 37.05
C ILE A 200 7.66 -12.02 35.81
N THR A 201 7.85 -11.18 34.79
CA THR A 201 8.56 -11.56 33.56
C THR A 201 10.00 -11.96 33.88
N GLN A 202 10.68 -11.21 34.74
CA GLN A 202 12.02 -11.54 35.22
C GLN A 202 12.05 -12.88 35.95
N SER A 203 11.14 -13.08 36.92
CA SER A 203 11.04 -14.35 37.66
C SER A 203 10.79 -15.55 36.73
N LEU A 204 9.90 -15.39 35.74
CA LEU A 204 9.60 -16.44 34.75
C LEU A 204 10.84 -16.80 33.91
N ILE A 205 11.60 -15.80 33.46
CA ILE A 205 12.82 -16.01 32.67
C ILE A 205 13.89 -16.71 33.51
N GLU A 206 14.10 -16.28 34.76
CA GLU A 206 15.05 -16.90 35.71
C GLU A 206 14.68 -18.36 36.00
N LYS A 207 13.38 -18.67 36.14
CA LYS A 207 12.85 -20.02 36.38
C LYS A 207 12.77 -20.92 35.15
N GLY A 208 13.28 -20.48 34.00
CA GLY A 208 13.45 -21.33 32.82
C GLY A 208 12.35 -21.21 31.75
N ALA A 209 11.59 -20.11 31.69
CA ALA A 209 10.64 -19.87 30.60
C ALA A 209 11.32 -19.89 29.22
N ASP A 210 10.65 -20.50 28.24
CA ASP A 210 11.05 -20.46 26.84
C ASP A 210 10.75 -19.09 26.23
N VAL A 211 11.80 -18.31 26.01
CA VAL A 211 11.75 -16.97 25.39
C VAL A 211 11.48 -17.02 23.88
N ASN A 212 11.73 -18.16 23.24
CA ASN A 212 11.58 -18.34 21.78
C ASN A 212 10.25 -19.01 21.41
N ALA A 213 9.33 -19.17 22.36
CA ALA A 213 8.00 -19.70 22.13
C ALA A 213 7.24 -18.85 21.09
N ARG A 214 6.48 -19.54 20.22
CA ARG A 214 5.79 -18.92 19.08
C ARG A 214 4.28 -18.96 19.22
N ALA A 215 3.64 -17.80 19.26
CA ALA A 215 2.20 -17.65 19.26
C ALA A 215 1.67 -17.62 17.80
N GLN A 216 1.35 -18.81 17.26
CA GLN A 216 0.96 -19.01 15.85
C GLN A 216 -0.56 -19.00 15.64
N GLY A 217 -1.36 -18.72 16.67
CA GLY A 217 -2.81 -18.69 16.60
C GLY A 217 -3.36 -17.72 15.56
N ILE A 218 -4.56 -18.00 15.08
CA ILE A 218 -5.26 -17.18 14.06
C ILE A 218 -5.39 -15.72 14.51
N PHE A 219 -5.57 -15.47 15.81
CA PHE A 219 -5.64 -14.13 16.38
C PHE A 219 -4.34 -13.32 16.22
N PHE A 220 -3.19 -14.00 16.29
CA PHE A 220 -1.86 -13.39 16.17
C PHE A 220 -1.40 -13.27 14.72
N ASN A 221 -2.04 -13.99 13.81
CA ASN A 221 -1.76 -13.96 12.38
C ASN A 221 -3.05 -13.70 11.57
N PRO A 222 -3.70 -12.53 11.76
CA PRO A 222 -4.97 -12.24 11.10
C PRO A 222 -4.79 -11.95 9.61
N LYS A 223 -5.85 -12.18 8.82
CA LYS A 223 -5.89 -11.82 7.40
C LYS A 223 -6.16 -10.32 7.24
N HIS A 224 -7.05 -9.76 8.05
CA HIS A 224 -7.39 -8.35 8.06
C HIS A 224 -6.96 -7.68 9.38
N LYS A 225 -6.62 -6.38 9.32
CA LYS A 225 -6.10 -5.63 10.49
C LYS A 225 -7.06 -5.58 11.69
N HIS A 226 -8.36 -5.74 11.48
CA HIS A 226 -9.38 -5.57 12.53
C HIS A 226 -9.75 -6.86 13.27
N GLU A 227 -9.31 -8.03 12.79
CA GLU A 227 -9.69 -9.34 13.36
C GLU A 227 -8.78 -9.77 14.51
N GLY A 228 -7.58 -9.21 14.61
CA GLY A 228 -6.57 -9.62 15.57
C GLY A 228 -5.37 -8.67 15.60
N PHE A 229 -4.31 -9.08 16.27
CA PHE A 229 -3.12 -8.25 16.48
C PHE A 229 -1.85 -9.01 16.07
N TYR A 230 -1.21 -8.52 15.01
CA TYR A 230 0.06 -9.08 14.52
C TYR A 230 1.25 -8.35 15.15
N PHE A 231 2.14 -9.11 15.80
CA PHE A 231 3.37 -8.60 16.42
C PHE A 231 4.61 -9.45 16.11
N GLY A 232 4.54 -10.44 15.20
CA GLY A 232 5.68 -11.30 14.85
C GLY A 232 5.87 -12.54 15.73
N GLU A 233 4.81 -13.03 16.37
CA GLU A 233 4.68 -14.32 17.07
C GLU A 233 5.64 -14.58 18.25
N THR A 234 6.63 -13.72 18.50
CA THR A 234 7.69 -13.89 19.51
C THR A 234 7.53 -12.93 20.68
N ALA A 235 7.97 -13.36 21.87
CA ALA A 235 7.92 -12.56 23.08
C ALA A 235 8.73 -11.24 22.96
N LEU A 236 9.90 -11.30 22.33
CA LEU A 236 10.74 -10.13 22.08
C LEU A 236 10.05 -9.10 21.18
N ALA A 237 9.43 -9.56 20.09
CA ALA A 237 8.72 -8.65 19.19
C ALA A 237 7.45 -8.07 19.84
N LEU A 238 6.76 -8.82 20.71
CA LEU A 238 5.64 -8.31 21.50
C LEU A 238 6.07 -7.17 22.43
N ALA A 239 7.19 -7.34 23.15
CA ALA A 239 7.72 -6.30 24.03
C ALA A 239 8.11 -5.02 23.24
N ALA A 240 8.69 -5.19 22.05
CA ALA A 240 9.02 -4.10 21.15
C ALA A 240 7.79 -3.35 20.62
N CYS A 241 6.75 -4.08 20.19
CA CYS A 241 5.52 -3.48 19.68
C CYS A 241 4.69 -2.79 20.76
N THR A 242 4.83 -3.17 22.03
CA THR A 242 4.08 -2.63 23.17
C THR A 242 4.78 -1.49 23.92
N ASN A 243 5.93 -1.04 23.41
CA ASN A 243 6.76 0.03 23.98
C ASN A 243 7.29 -0.26 25.40
N GLN A 244 7.99 -1.40 25.56
CA GLN A 244 8.55 -1.84 26.84
C GLN A 244 10.07 -2.04 26.74
N PRO A 245 10.88 -0.96 26.82
CA PRO A 245 12.33 -1.06 26.68
C PRO A 245 12.96 -1.97 27.73
N ASP A 246 12.53 -1.87 28.99
CA ASP A 246 13.14 -2.61 30.11
C ASP A 246 13.06 -4.14 29.91
N ILE A 247 11.92 -4.63 29.41
CA ILE A 247 11.74 -6.06 29.09
C ILE A 247 12.59 -6.47 27.89
N ILE A 248 12.74 -5.59 26.91
CA ILE A 248 13.58 -5.86 25.74
C ILE A 248 15.05 -5.95 26.16
N GLU A 249 15.52 -5.08 27.06
CA GLU A 249 16.87 -5.17 27.62
C GLU A 249 17.08 -6.51 28.34
N LEU A 250 16.16 -6.86 29.24
CA LEU A 250 16.18 -8.13 29.96
C LEU A 250 16.21 -9.36 29.02
N LEU A 251 15.41 -9.32 27.95
CA LEU A 251 15.38 -10.40 26.96
C LEU A 251 16.64 -10.43 26.10
N MET A 252 17.20 -9.30 25.72
CA MET A 252 18.42 -9.23 24.90
C MET A 252 19.69 -9.58 25.68
N ASP A 253 19.72 -9.29 26.98
CA ASP A 253 20.85 -9.65 27.86
C ASP A 253 20.88 -11.15 28.15
N ASN A 254 19.75 -11.85 27.99
CA ASN A 254 19.66 -13.30 28.12
C ASN A 254 20.23 -14.03 26.89
N ALA A 255 21.26 -14.85 27.11
CA ALA A 255 21.94 -15.61 26.06
C ALA A 255 21.06 -16.62 25.31
N ARG A 256 19.90 -17.00 25.87
CA ARG A 256 18.95 -17.95 25.23
C ARG A 256 18.08 -17.31 24.14
N THR A 257 18.06 -15.99 24.05
CA THR A 257 17.17 -15.26 23.13
C THR A 257 17.74 -15.26 21.71
N ASN A 258 16.96 -15.72 20.74
CA ASN A 258 17.35 -15.67 19.33
C ASN A 258 16.71 -14.46 18.63
N ILE A 259 17.50 -13.38 18.44
CA ILE A 259 17.06 -12.14 17.78
C ILE A 259 16.79 -12.38 16.28
N SER A 260 17.55 -13.28 15.66
CA SER A 260 17.44 -13.61 14.22
C SER A 260 16.27 -14.54 13.87
N SER A 261 15.47 -14.94 14.87
CA SER A 261 14.31 -15.82 14.67
C SER A 261 13.28 -15.17 13.75
N GLN A 262 12.73 -15.98 12.83
CA GLN A 262 11.66 -15.57 11.91
C GLN A 262 10.33 -16.23 12.27
N ASP A 263 9.25 -15.50 12.08
CA ASP A 263 7.87 -15.95 12.30
C ASP A 263 7.34 -16.86 11.15
N SER A 264 6.06 -17.22 11.21
CA SER A 264 5.39 -17.98 10.14
C SER A 264 5.35 -17.28 8.78
N ARG A 265 5.46 -15.94 8.71
CA ARG A 265 5.55 -15.14 7.47
C ARG A 265 7.00 -14.95 6.99
N GLY A 266 7.98 -15.43 7.75
CA GLY A 266 9.41 -15.19 7.51
C GLY A 266 9.87 -13.79 7.95
N ASN A 267 9.01 -13.03 8.61
CA ASN A 267 9.32 -11.71 9.14
C ASN A 267 10.20 -11.85 10.40
N ASN A 268 11.20 -10.98 10.49
CA ASN A 268 11.97 -10.78 11.72
C ASN A 268 11.31 -9.70 12.61
N ILE A 269 11.93 -9.39 13.75
CA ILE A 269 11.46 -8.33 14.66
C ILE A 269 11.34 -6.94 14.02
N LEU A 270 12.25 -6.58 13.12
CA LEU A 270 12.23 -5.29 12.43
C LEU A 270 11.05 -5.21 11.44
N HIS A 271 10.75 -6.30 10.73
CA HIS A 271 9.56 -6.39 9.88
C HIS A 271 8.28 -6.21 10.72
N ALA A 272 8.21 -6.83 11.91
CA ALA A 272 7.08 -6.65 12.82
C ALA A 272 6.90 -5.19 13.26
N LEU A 273 7.98 -4.52 13.65
CA LEU A 273 7.95 -3.09 13.99
C LEU A 273 7.46 -2.22 12.82
N VAL A 274 7.90 -2.52 11.60
CA VAL A 274 7.42 -1.82 10.39
C VAL A 274 5.93 -2.05 10.14
N THR A 275 5.40 -3.24 10.44
CA THR A 275 3.95 -3.50 10.29
C THR A 275 3.09 -2.80 11.35
N VAL A 276 3.63 -2.60 12.55
CA VAL A 276 2.95 -1.93 13.67
C VAL A 276 3.01 -0.42 13.55
N ALA A 277 4.05 0.12 12.89
CA ALA A 277 4.17 1.56 12.66
C ALA A 277 2.90 2.15 12.05
N GLU A 278 2.48 3.30 12.57
CA GLU A 278 1.33 4.04 12.08
C GLU A 278 1.77 5.13 11.10
N ASP A 279 0.83 5.73 10.38
CA ASP A 279 1.15 6.85 9.47
C ASP A 279 1.20 8.19 10.24
N SER A 280 0.78 8.20 11.51
CA SER A 280 0.82 9.37 12.39
C SER A 280 2.24 9.64 12.89
N LYS A 281 2.65 10.92 12.92
CA LYS A 281 4.00 11.32 13.35
C LYS A 281 4.26 10.98 14.82
N THR A 282 3.28 11.19 15.70
CA THR A 282 3.45 11.13 17.16
C THR A 282 3.59 9.72 17.72
N GLN A 283 3.01 8.71 17.06
CA GLN A 283 3.13 7.31 17.51
C GLN A 283 4.41 6.64 16.99
N ASN A 284 5.10 7.22 16.02
CA ASN A 284 6.28 6.57 15.43
C ASN A 284 7.56 6.76 16.25
N ASP A 285 7.62 7.73 17.18
CA ASP A 285 8.79 7.99 18.00
C ASP A 285 9.19 6.81 18.90
N PHE A 286 8.22 6.04 19.42
CA PHE A 286 8.56 4.83 20.18
C PHE A 286 9.10 3.73 19.26
N VAL A 287 8.51 3.55 18.07
CA VAL A 287 8.95 2.53 17.10
C VAL A 287 10.39 2.80 16.68
N ILE A 288 10.72 4.06 16.39
CA ILE A 288 12.08 4.50 16.04
C ILE A 288 13.06 4.19 17.19
N ARG A 289 12.72 4.56 18.43
CA ARG A 289 13.55 4.26 19.61
C ARG A 289 13.75 2.76 19.83
N MET A 290 12.70 1.96 19.68
CA MET A 290 12.79 0.50 19.80
C MET A 290 13.64 -0.10 18.67
N TYR A 291 13.48 0.40 17.45
CA TYR A 291 14.26 -0.02 16.29
C TYR A 291 15.75 0.22 16.53
N ASP A 292 16.13 1.39 17.03
CA ASP A 292 17.52 1.73 17.37
C ASP A 292 18.08 0.87 18.48
N MET A 293 17.32 0.71 19.55
CA MET A 293 17.75 -0.07 20.70
C MET A 293 18.03 -1.53 20.33
N ILE A 294 17.16 -2.15 19.52
CA ILE A 294 17.36 -3.52 19.03
C ILE A 294 18.56 -3.59 18.10
N LEU A 295 18.73 -2.60 17.20
CA LEU A 295 19.82 -2.60 16.24
C LEU A 295 21.19 -2.37 16.91
N LEU A 296 21.27 -1.50 17.92
CA LEU A 296 22.50 -1.19 18.65
C LEU A 296 22.93 -2.34 19.58
N LYS A 297 21.98 -3.01 20.23
CA LYS A 297 22.29 -4.18 21.08
C LYS A 297 22.53 -5.46 20.27
N SER A 298 21.97 -5.55 19.05
CA SER A 298 22.20 -6.70 18.17
C SER A 298 23.65 -6.77 17.73
N LYS A 299 24.33 -7.86 18.08
CA LYS A 299 25.65 -8.20 17.53
C LYS A 299 25.56 -8.64 16.06
N ASP A 300 24.38 -9.07 15.62
CA ASP A 300 24.13 -9.56 14.29
C ASP A 300 23.89 -8.40 13.31
N ARG A 301 24.85 -8.21 12.39
CA ARG A 301 24.76 -7.21 11.30
C ARG A 301 23.76 -7.57 10.20
N ASN A 302 23.24 -8.80 10.23
CA ASN A 302 22.39 -9.35 9.17
C ASN A 302 20.89 -9.07 9.36
N LEU A 303 20.49 -8.45 10.47
CA LEU A 303 19.07 -8.28 10.79
C LEU A 303 18.32 -7.46 9.71
N GLU A 304 18.98 -6.44 9.14
CA GLU A 304 18.39 -5.65 8.04
C GLU A 304 18.44 -6.34 6.67
N THR A 305 19.37 -7.29 6.47
CA THR A 305 19.55 -7.97 5.17
C THR A 305 18.70 -9.24 5.04
N THR A 306 18.19 -9.76 6.16
CA THR A 306 17.26 -10.89 6.14
C THR A 306 15.97 -10.54 5.40
N LYS A 307 15.55 -11.45 4.51
CA LYS A 307 14.34 -11.32 3.72
C LYS A 307 13.23 -12.19 4.28
N ASN A 308 11.99 -11.71 4.14
CA ASN A 308 10.80 -12.49 4.46
C ASN A 308 10.44 -13.50 3.35
N LYS A 309 9.33 -14.25 3.51
CA LYS A 309 8.87 -15.21 2.48
C LYS A 309 8.46 -14.53 1.16
N GLU A 310 8.14 -13.24 1.19
CA GLU A 310 7.89 -12.44 -0.02
C GLU A 310 9.19 -11.93 -0.68
N GLY A 311 10.35 -12.22 -0.09
CA GLY A 311 11.65 -11.76 -0.56
C GLY A 311 11.96 -10.29 -0.24
N LEU A 312 11.24 -9.69 0.70
CA LEU A 312 11.38 -8.28 1.10
C LEU A 312 12.25 -8.13 2.35
N THR A 313 13.11 -7.11 2.36
CA THR A 313 13.80 -6.62 3.57
C THR A 313 12.91 -5.69 4.38
N PRO A 314 13.24 -5.35 5.64
CA PRO A 314 12.44 -4.40 6.44
C PRO A 314 12.27 -3.05 5.75
N LEU A 315 13.31 -2.60 5.02
CA LEU A 315 13.28 -1.36 4.23
C LEU A 315 12.30 -1.47 3.05
N GLN A 316 12.38 -2.56 2.28
CA GLN A 316 11.46 -2.82 1.17
C GLN A 316 10.02 -3.00 1.66
N LEU A 317 9.83 -3.62 2.84
CA LEU A 317 8.52 -3.76 3.46
C LEU A 317 7.95 -2.38 3.85
N ALA A 318 8.74 -1.50 4.47
CA ALA A 318 8.32 -0.13 4.80
C ALA A 318 7.90 0.66 3.55
N ALA A 319 8.60 0.45 2.45
CA ALA A 319 8.25 1.01 1.15
C ALA A 319 6.93 0.43 0.59
N LYS A 320 6.70 -0.88 0.75
CA LYS A 320 5.48 -1.58 0.29
C LYS A 320 4.25 -1.26 1.15
N THR A 321 4.42 -0.98 2.44
CA THR A 321 3.33 -0.65 3.36
C THR A 321 3.02 0.85 3.43
N GLY A 322 3.86 1.71 2.86
CA GLY A 322 3.65 3.17 2.82
C GLY A 322 4.05 3.90 4.10
N LYS A 323 4.95 3.31 4.91
CA LYS A 323 5.34 3.86 6.21
C LYS A 323 6.40 4.94 6.07
N LEU A 324 5.97 6.17 5.82
CA LEU A 324 6.85 7.30 5.48
C LEU A 324 7.89 7.61 6.57
N GLU A 325 7.46 7.76 7.83
CA GLU A 325 8.36 8.22 8.90
C GLU A 325 9.43 7.17 9.23
N ILE A 326 9.05 5.88 9.29
CA ILE A 326 10.04 4.81 9.51
C ILE A 326 10.99 4.69 8.31
N LEU A 327 10.50 4.86 7.07
CA LEU A 327 11.31 4.85 5.87
C LEU A 327 12.31 6.03 5.88
N LYS A 328 11.82 7.23 6.20
CA LYS A 328 12.65 8.44 6.34
C LYS A 328 13.72 8.23 7.40
N TYR A 329 13.35 7.65 8.53
CA TYR A 329 14.27 7.34 9.62
C TYR A 329 15.38 6.37 9.17
N ILE A 330 15.01 5.22 8.60
CA ILE A 330 15.99 4.22 8.13
C ILE A 330 16.96 4.84 7.11
N LEU A 331 16.47 5.66 6.17
CA LEU A 331 17.31 6.28 5.14
C LEU A 331 18.22 7.40 5.65
N SER A 332 17.80 8.12 6.69
CA SER A 332 18.55 9.24 7.27
C SER A 332 19.39 8.86 8.50
N ARG A 333 19.41 7.57 8.86
CA ARG A 333 20.11 7.08 10.05
C ARG A 333 21.60 7.37 10.00
N GLU A 334 22.06 8.13 10.99
CA GLU A 334 23.44 8.55 11.20
C GLU A 334 23.91 8.10 12.59
N ILE A 335 24.77 7.08 12.65
CA ILE A 335 25.35 6.58 13.91
C ILE A 335 26.79 7.10 14.04
N ARG A 336 27.04 7.86 15.12
CA ARG A 336 28.34 8.52 15.37
C ARG A 336 29.42 7.58 15.91
N GLU A 337 29.02 6.51 16.60
CA GLU A 337 29.94 5.58 17.23
C GLU A 337 30.71 4.74 16.20
N LYS A 338 32.04 4.77 16.27
CA LYS A 338 32.94 4.01 15.37
C LYS A 338 32.60 2.52 15.23
N PRO A 339 32.35 1.73 16.31
CA PRO A 339 32.07 0.29 16.15
C PRO A 339 30.74 0.01 15.42
N ASN A 340 29.75 0.89 15.58
CA ASN A 340 28.40 0.74 15.05
C ASN A 340 28.20 1.52 13.74
N ARG A 341 29.23 2.19 13.22
CA ARG A 341 29.16 3.01 12.00
C ARG A 341 28.77 2.22 10.75
N SER A 342 29.06 0.92 10.69
CA SER A 342 28.62 0.06 9.58
C SER A 342 27.09 -0.07 9.50
N LEU A 343 26.35 0.22 10.58
CA LEU A 343 24.88 0.20 10.58
C LEU A 343 24.28 1.52 10.09
N SER A 344 25.10 2.57 9.92
CA SER A 344 24.67 3.87 9.41
C SER A 344 24.37 3.81 7.91
N ARG A 345 23.37 4.56 7.46
CA ARG A 345 23.00 4.68 6.03
C ARG A 345 23.29 6.07 5.47
N LYS A 346 23.28 7.08 6.34
CA LYS A 346 23.76 8.44 6.06
C LYS A 346 25.14 8.62 6.69
N PHE A 347 26.04 9.23 5.94
CA PHE A 347 27.36 9.62 6.42
C PHE A 347 27.63 11.08 6.06
N THR A 348 28.03 11.90 7.04
CA THR A 348 28.58 13.23 6.74
C THR A 348 30.04 13.09 6.32
N ASP A 349 30.34 13.43 5.07
CA ASP A 349 31.69 13.38 4.53
C ASP A 349 32.52 14.53 5.11
N TRP A 350 32.08 15.76 4.83
CA TRP A 350 32.58 17.01 5.38
C TRP A 350 31.43 17.98 5.63
N ALA A 351 31.61 18.92 6.55
CA ALA A 351 30.69 20.02 6.78
C ALA A 351 31.48 21.29 7.13
N TYR A 352 31.12 22.39 6.50
CA TYR A 352 31.70 23.70 6.72
C TYR A 352 30.58 24.72 6.92
N GLY A 353 30.34 25.08 8.19
CA GLY A 353 29.22 25.93 8.58
C GLY A 353 27.88 25.39 8.08
N PRO A 354 27.11 26.14 7.28
CA PRO A 354 25.81 25.71 6.76
C PRO A 354 25.90 24.72 5.60
N VAL A 355 27.07 24.52 4.99
CA VAL A 355 27.26 23.63 3.84
C VAL A 355 27.74 22.27 4.33
N GLN A 356 27.01 21.21 4.01
CA GLN A 356 27.41 19.83 4.35
C GLN A 356 27.32 18.91 3.13
N SER A 357 28.30 18.04 2.97
CA SER A 357 28.26 16.95 1.99
C SER A 357 27.91 15.65 2.71
N SER A 358 26.75 15.08 2.39
CA SER A 358 26.27 13.81 2.92
C SER A 358 26.36 12.70 1.87
N LEU A 359 26.82 11.52 2.27
CA LEU A 359 26.85 10.29 1.48
C LEU A 359 25.70 9.39 1.95
N TYR A 360 24.83 9.01 1.03
CA TYR A 360 23.72 8.09 1.28
C TYR A 360 24.00 6.72 0.67
N ASP A 361 23.81 5.66 1.44
CA ASP A 361 23.93 4.28 0.96
C ASP A 361 22.84 3.97 -0.09
N LEU A 362 23.24 3.52 -1.28
CA LEU A 362 22.33 3.15 -2.37
C LEU A 362 21.95 1.66 -2.39
N THR A 363 22.43 0.86 -1.42
CA THR A 363 22.03 -0.56 -1.31
C THR A 363 20.50 -0.68 -1.24
N GLU A 364 19.94 -1.53 -2.10
CA GLU A 364 18.48 -1.79 -2.24
C GLU A 364 17.61 -0.61 -2.72
N LEU A 365 18.16 0.61 -2.77
CA LEU A 365 17.47 1.82 -3.23
C LEU A 365 17.44 1.92 -4.75
N ASP A 366 18.59 1.70 -5.38
CA ASP A 366 18.70 1.78 -6.84
C ASP A 366 18.17 0.49 -7.50
N THR A 367 17.73 0.64 -8.74
CA THR A 367 17.07 -0.40 -9.53
C THR A 367 18.00 -1.58 -9.89
N THR A 368 19.27 -1.53 -9.49
CA THR A 368 20.24 -2.61 -9.69
C THR A 368 19.86 -3.89 -8.95
N ALA A 369 19.11 -3.78 -7.86
CA ALA A 369 18.57 -4.91 -7.13
C ALA A 369 17.15 -5.24 -7.62
N ASP A 370 16.83 -6.54 -7.67
CA ASP A 370 15.46 -6.99 -7.92
C ASP A 370 14.54 -6.52 -6.78
N ASN A 371 13.36 -5.99 -7.12
CA ASN A 371 12.43 -5.34 -6.18
C ASN A 371 13.07 -4.18 -5.40
N SER A 372 13.76 -3.27 -6.08
CA SER A 372 14.30 -2.06 -5.45
C SER A 372 13.22 -1.22 -4.76
N VAL A 373 13.61 -0.49 -3.72
CA VAL A 373 12.71 0.42 -2.98
C VAL A 373 12.06 1.43 -3.92
N LEU A 374 12.84 1.99 -4.86
CA LEU A 374 12.33 2.94 -5.84
C LEU A 374 11.29 2.32 -6.78
N GLU A 375 11.49 1.07 -7.19
CA GLU A 375 10.52 0.33 -8.00
C GLU A 375 9.23 0.06 -7.24
N ILE A 376 9.34 -0.42 -5.98
CA ILE A 376 8.18 -0.69 -5.12
C ILE A 376 7.36 0.59 -4.93
N ILE A 377 7.98 1.72 -4.57
CA ILE A 377 7.25 2.97 -4.30
C ILE A 377 6.50 3.48 -5.55
N VAL A 378 7.14 3.41 -6.72
CA VAL A 378 6.57 3.98 -7.95
C VAL A 378 5.45 3.11 -8.53
N TYR A 379 5.57 1.78 -8.50
CA TYR A 379 4.57 0.88 -9.06
C TYR A 379 3.47 0.45 -8.07
N ASN A 380 3.62 0.73 -6.77
CA ASN A 380 2.58 0.41 -5.80
C ASN A 380 1.39 1.39 -5.90
N THR A 381 0.23 0.86 -6.24
CA THR A 381 -1.02 1.61 -6.41
C THR A 381 -1.85 1.75 -5.15
N ASN A 382 -1.57 0.92 -4.13
CA ASN A 382 -2.43 0.80 -2.95
C ASN A 382 -2.17 1.91 -1.92
N ILE A 383 -1.10 2.68 -2.12
CA ILE A 383 -0.61 3.69 -1.18
C ILE A 383 -0.96 5.10 -1.66
N GLY A 384 -1.67 5.87 -0.83
CA GLY A 384 -1.98 7.28 -1.10
C GLY A 384 -0.76 8.22 -0.96
N ASN A 385 0.08 8.02 0.06
CA ASN A 385 1.22 8.90 0.40
C ASN A 385 2.52 8.62 -0.39
N ARG A 386 2.45 7.86 -1.50
CA ARG A 386 3.62 7.52 -2.35
C ARG A 386 4.38 8.75 -2.86
N HIS A 387 3.67 9.85 -3.10
CA HIS A 387 4.26 11.08 -3.59
C HIS A 387 5.15 11.76 -2.53
N GLU A 388 4.78 11.68 -1.25
CA GLU A 388 5.60 12.19 -0.14
C GLU A 388 6.87 11.35 0.02
N MET A 389 6.76 10.03 -0.10
CA MET A 389 7.91 9.12 -0.03
C MET A 389 8.96 9.42 -1.10
N LEU A 390 8.56 9.82 -2.30
CA LEU A 390 9.48 10.21 -3.37
C LEU A 390 10.18 11.56 -3.13
N THR A 391 9.66 12.39 -2.22
CA THR A 391 10.31 13.67 -1.88
C THR A 391 11.52 13.50 -0.95
N LEU A 392 11.67 12.33 -0.33
CA LEU A 392 12.82 12.00 0.52
C LEU A 392 14.13 12.26 -0.23
N GLU A 393 15.08 12.91 0.45
CA GLU A 393 16.31 13.46 -0.13
C GLU A 393 17.09 12.49 -1.04
N PRO A 394 17.40 11.23 -0.64
CA PRO A 394 18.15 10.31 -1.48
C PRO A 394 17.36 9.91 -2.74
N LEU A 395 16.06 9.64 -2.61
CA LEU A 395 15.21 9.22 -3.73
C LEU A 395 14.98 10.36 -4.74
N ASN A 396 14.64 11.55 -4.25
CA ASN A 396 14.42 12.73 -5.07
C ASN A 396 15.69 13.13 -5.83
N SER A 397 16.84 13.12 -5.15
CA SER A 397 18.13 13.44 -5.78
C SER A 397 18.55 12.39 -6.81
N LEU A 398 18.36 11.10 -6.51
CA LEU A 398 18.60 10.00 -7.45
C LEU A 398 17.76 10.16 -8.72
N LEU A 399 16.46 10.41 -8.60
CA LEU A 399 15.56 10.65 -9.74
C LEU A 399 15.97 11.88 -10.56
N ARG A 400 16.35 12.99 -9.90
CA ARG A 400 16.84 14.20 -10.58
C ARG A 400 18.11 13.93 -11.38
N MET A 401 19.04 13.15 -10.83
CA MET A 401 20.29 12.79 -11.53
C MET A 401 20.04 11.85 -12.71
N LYS A 402 19.17 10.85 -12.56
CA LYS A 402 18.77 9.97 -13.67
C LYS A 402 18.11 10.74 -14.82
N TRP A 403 17.25 11.70 -14.47
CA TRP A 403 16.61 12.57 -15.46
C TRP A 403 17.63 13.37 -16.28
N LYS A 404 18.56 14.05 -15.61
CA LYS A 404 19.60 14.86 -16.28
C LYS A 404 20.55 14.01 -17.13
N LYS A 405 20.93 12.83 -16.65
CA LYS A 405 21.95 11.98 -17.28
C LYS A 405 21.44 11.32 -18.57
N PHE A 406 20.27 10.66 -18.54
CA PHE A 406 19.78 9.92 -19.71
C PHE A 406 18.30 10.14 -20.03
N ALA A 407 17.42 10.20 -19.03
CA ALA A 407 15.98 10.09 -19.31
C ALA A 407 15.43 11.30 -20.08
N ARG A 408 15.96 12.52 -19.85
CA ARG A 408 15.59 13.71 -20.64
C ARG A 408 15.87 13.54 -22.13
N HIS A 409 17.02 12.96 -22.48
CA HIS A 409 17.41 12.74 -23.88
C HIS A 409 16.55 11.63 -24.51
N MET A 410 16.33 10.52 -23.81
CA MET A 410 15.47 9.43 -24.31
C MET A 410 14.02 9.89 -24.48
N PHE A 411 13.49 10.67 -23.53
CA PHE A 411 12.15 11.25 -23.62
C PHE A 411 12.01 12.17 -24.83
N PHE A 412 12.97 13.07 -25.04
CA PHE A 412 12.98 13.97 -26.20
C PHE A 412 13.09 13.20 -27.53
N MET A 413 13.95 12.19 -27.61
CA MET A 413 14.06 11.33 -28.80
C MET A 413 12.76 10.57 -29.07
N SER A 414 12.13 10.01 -28.03
CA SER A 414 10.83 9.33 -28.16
C SER A 414 9.72 10.29 -28.63
N CYS A 415 9.71 11.52 -28.12
CA CYS A 415 8.79 12.56 -28.55
C CYS A 415 9.01 12.91 -30.03
N CYS A 416 10.27 13.07 -30.45
CA CYS A 416 10.62 13.38 -31.83
C CYS A 416 10.22 12.25 -32.79
N PHE A 417 10.51 10.98 -32.46
CA PHE A 417 10.10 9.84 -33.28
C PHE A 417 8.59 9.72 -33.40
N TYR A 418 7.85 9.90 -32.31
CA TYR A 418 6.39 9.86 -32.35
C TYR A 418 5.79 11.05 -33.12
N PHE A 419 6.42 12.22 -33.05
CA PHE A 419 6.04 13.39 -33.87
C PHE A 419 6.25 13.15 -35.35
N LEU A 420 7.42 12.63 -35.73
CA LEU A 420 7.69 12.24 -37.11
C LEU A 420 6.73 11.14 -37.58
N TYR A 421 6.38 10.17 -36.72
CA TYR A 421 5.39 9.14 -37.04
C TYR A 421 4.01 9.74 -37.36
N ASN A 422 3.50 10.64 -36.52
CA ASN A 422 2.22 11.30 -36.76
C ASN A 422 2.26 12.21 -37.99
N VAL A 423 3.35 12.94 -38.23
CA VAL A 423 3.53 13.76 -39.44
C VAL A 423 3.52 12.86 -40.69
N THR A 424 4.24 11.75 -40.70
CA THR A 424 4.21 10.79 -41.82
C THR A 424 2.81 10.21 -42.01
N LEU A 425 2.10 9.86 -40.93
CA LEU A 425 0.71 9.39 -40.99
C LEU A 425 -0.23 10.43 -41.61
N THR A 426 -0.09 11.71 -41.22
CA THR A 426 -0.87 12.81 -41.83
C THR A 426 -0.55 13.00 -43.30
N LEU A 427 0.73 12.96 -43.68
CA LEU A 427 1.18 13.16 -45.05
C LEU A 427 0.68 12.03 -45.97
N VAL A 428 0.76 10.78 -45.51
CA VAL A 428 0.26 9.59 -46.22
C VAL A 428 -1.25 9.65 -46.40
N SER A 429 -1.99 10.12 -45.38
CA SER A 429 -3.45 10.23 -45.46
C SER A 429 -3.90 11.41 -46.33
N TYR A 430 -3.17 12.53 -46.34
CA TYR A 430 -3.54 13.74 -47.06
C TYR A 430 -3.22 13.65 -48.57
N HIS A 431 -2.04 13.14 -48.93
CA HIS A 431 -1.62 13.02 -50.34
C HIS A 431 -2.13 11.74 -51.02
N ARG A 432 -3.19 11.13 -50.49
CA ARG A 432 -3.84 10.00 -51.15
C ARG A 432 -4.51 10.48 -52.45
N PRO A 433 -4.31 9.77 -53.58
CA PRO A 433 -5.05 10.08 -54.80
C PRO A 433 -6.55 9.84 -54.59
N ASN A 434 -7.36 10.89 -54.72
CA ASN A 434 -8.82 10.86 -54.64
C ASN A 434 -9.41 10.28 -55.93
N GLU A 435 -9.11 9.03 -56.23
CA GLU A 435 -9.70 8.34 -57.37
C GLU A 435 -10.82 7.39 -56.89
N ASN A 436 -11.94 7.37 -57.62
CA ASN A 436 -13.10 6.48 -57.42
C ASN A 436 -12.78 4.99 -57.64
N VAL A 437 -11.49 4.64 -57.70
CA VAL A 437 -10.95 3.29 -57.91
C VAL A 437 -10.89 2.57 -56.57
N ALA A 438 -11.30 1.29 -56.57
CA ALA A 438 -11.18 0.45 -55.38
C ALA A 438 -9.70 0.29 -54.99
N PRO A 439 -9.34 0.38 -53.70
CA PRO A 439 -7.99 0.05 -53.25
C PRO A 439 -7.67 -1.42 -53.59
N PRO A 440 -6.40 -1.80 -53.80
CA PRO A 440 -5.19 -0.98 -53.71
C PRO A 440 -4.98 -0.08 -54.95
N TYR A 441 -4.53 1.15 -54.71
CA TYR A 441 -4.21 2.09 -55.78
C TYR A 441 -2.94 1.63 -56.53
N PRO A 442 -2.91 1.72 -57.88
CA PRO A 442 -1.70 1.42 -58.62
C PRO A 442 -0.59 2.40 -58.22
N LEU A 443 0.43 1.92 -57.50
CA LEU A 443 1.60 2.73 -57.21
C LEU A 443 2.36 2.98 -58.51
N ALA A 444 2.24 4.20 -59.04
CA ALA A 444 3.06 4.65 -60.17
C ALA A 444 4.51 4.85 -59.70
N LEU A 445 5.27 3.75 -59.65
CA LEU A 445 6.69 3.70 -59.26
C LEU A 445 7.61 4.51 -60.19
N THR A 446 7.07 5.05 -61.28
CA THR A 446 7.74 5.87 -62.30
C THR A 446 7.96 7.33 -61.89
N ARG A 447 7.29 7.84 -60.85
CA ARG A 447 7.53 9.19 -60.30
C ARG A 447 8.19 9.11 -58.93
N GLY A 448 9.13 10.02 -58.63
CA GLY A 448 9.79 10.10 -57.31
C GLY A 448 8.82 10.25 -56.12
N VAL A 449 7.62 10.79 -56.38
CA VAL A 449 6.54 10.92 -55.40
C VAL A 449 5.98 9.55 -54.96
N GLY A 450 5.96 8.55 -55.85
CA GLY A 450 5.47 7.20 -55.53
C GLY A 450 6.40 6.44 -54.57
N TRP A 451 7.71 6.61 -54.72
CA TRP A 451 8.71 6.05 -53.80
C TRP A 451 8.61 6.65 -52.40
N LEU A 452 8.35 7.96 -52.31
CA LEU A 452 8.16 8.64 -51.03
C LEU A 452 6.90 8.15 -50.31
N GLN A 453 5.80 7.95 -51.04
CA GLN A 453 4.55 7.43 -50.49
C GLN A 453 4.68 5.99 -49.99
N LEU A 454 5.36 5.12 -50.76
CA LEU A 454 5.65 3.75 -50.35
C LEU A 454 6.52 3.72 -49.09
N SER A 455 7.58 4.54 -49.05
CA SER A 455 8.45 4.68 -47.88
C SER A 455 7.66 5.12 -46.64
N GLY A 456 6.76 6.10 -46.79
CA GLY A 456 5.89 6.56 -45.71
C GLY A 456 4.94 5.46 -45.21
N GLN A 457 4.32 4.69 -46.11
CA GLN A 457 3.43 3.58 -45.75
C GLN A 457 4.18 2.46 -44.99
N VAL A 458 5.39 2.11 -45.43
CA VAL A 458 6.23 1.12 -44.75
C VAL A 458 6.65 1.62 -43.36
N MET A 459 7.06 2.88 -43.25
CA MET A 459 7.41 3.50 -41.96
C MET A 459 6.22 3.50 -40.99
N VAL A 460 5.02 3.85 -41.47
CA VAL A 460 3.79 3.85 -40.64
C VAL A 460 3.44 2.43 -40.18
N MET A 461 3.58 1.43 -41.04
CA MET A 461 3.31 0.04 -40.67
C MET A 461 4.30 -0.51 -39.65
N LEU A 462 5.60 -0.29 -39.88
CA LEU A 462 6.64 -0.69 -38.92
C LEU A 462 6.46 0.03 -37.57
N GLY A 463 6.15 1.33 -37.61
CA GLY A 463 5.86 2.13 -36.42
C GLY A 463 4.64 1.62 -35.66
N ALA A 464 3.54 1.32 -36.36
CA ALA A 464 2.33 0.77 -35.74
C ALA A 464 2.57 -0.60 -35.10
N LEU A 465 3.31 -1.49 -35.78
CA LEU A 465 3.66 -2.80 -35.23
C LEU A 465 4.55 -2.67 -33.98
N PHE A 466 5.57 -1.79 -34.03
CA PHE A 466 6.42 -1.52 -32.88
C PHE A 466 5.62 -0.99 -31.69
N LEU A 467 4.74 0.00 -31.91
CA LEU A 467 3.87 0.53 -30.86
C LEU A 467 2.94 -0.56 -30.30
N ALA A 468 2.32 -1.36 -31.16
CA ALA A 468 1.44 -2.44 -30.73
C ALA A 468 2.17 -3.46 -29.84
N ILE A 469 3.38 -3.89 -30.22
CA ILE A 469 4.19 -4.82 -29.41
C ILE A 469 4.60 -4.17 -28.09
N LYS A 470 5.13 -2.94 -28.14
CA LYS A 470 5.59 -2.21 -26.94
C LYS A 470 4.46 -2.06 -25.93
N GLU A 471 3.28 -1.60 -26.38
CA GLU A 471 2.14 -1.38 -25.47
C GLU A 471 1.51 -2.70 -25.02
N SER A 472 1.48 -3.74 -25.85
CA SER A 472 0.99 -5.08 -25.44
C SER A 472 1.82 -5.65 -24.29
N VAL A 473 3.16 -5.52 -24.37
CA VAL A 473 4.05 -5.95 -23.29
C VAL A 473 3.82 -5.11 -22.03
N ALA A 474 3.65 -3.78 -22.16
CA ALA A 474 3.37 -2.91 -21.03
C ALA A 474 2.06 -3.26 -20.32
N ILE A 475 0.99 -3.52 -21.08
CA ILE A 475 -0.33 -3.91 -20.55
C ILE A 475 -0.26 -5.28 -19.88
N PHE A 476 0.44 -6.25 -20.46
CA PHE A 476 0.59 -7.60 -19.89
C PHE A 476 1.40 -7.60 -18.59
N LEU A 477 2.43 -6.75 -18.49
CA LEU A 477 3.25 -6.61 -17.28
C LEU A 477 2.57 -5.79 -16.19
N LEU A 478 1.55 -4.98 -16.52
CA LEU A 478 0.71 -4.32 -15.53
C LEU A 478 -0.21 -5.37 -14.87
N ARG A 479 0.15 -5.78 -13.66
CA ARG A 479 -0.60 -6.76 -12.88
C ARG A 479 -2.05 -6.26 -12.65
N PRO A 480 -3.08 -7.06 -12.94
CA PRO A 480 -4.47 -6.66 -12.76
C PRO A 480 -4.91 -6.87 -11.31
N SER A 481 -4.69 -5.88 -10.43
CA SER A 481 -5.34 -5.88 -9.11
C SER A 481 -6.50 -4.89 -9.03
N ASP A 482 -6.37 -3.68 -9.60
CA ASP A 482 -7.38 -2.63 -9.45
C ASP A 482 -7.68 -1.89 -10.76
N LEU A 483 -8.92 -2.02 -11.26
CA LEU A 483 -9.37 -1.41 -12.51
C LEU A 483 -9.27 0.13 -12.47
N GLN A 484 -9.46 0.73 -11.30
CA GLN A 484 -9.49 2.18 -11.09
C GLN A 484 -8.09 2.82 -11.14
N SER A 485 -7.07 2.14 -10.62
CA SER A 485 -5.68 2.60 -10.73
C SER A 485 -5.16 2.40 -12.16
N ILE A 486 -5.61 1.34 -12.85
CA ILE A 486 -5.31 1.11 -14.26
C ILE A 486 -5.92 2.21 -15.14
N LEU A 487 -7.17 2.61 -14.89
CA LEU A 487 -7.83 3.65 -15.68
C LEU A 487 -7.19 5.03 -15.48
N SER A 488 -6.71 5.34 -14.27
CA SER A 488 -6.06 6.62 -13.97
C SER A 488 -4.56 6.65 -14.33
N ASP A 489 -3.82 5.56 -14.15
CA ASP A 489 -2.37 5.57 -14.37
C ASP A 489 -1.95 4.99 -15.73
N ALA A 490 -2.77 4.13 -16.35
CA ALA A 490 -2.42 3.40 -17.59
C ALA A 490 -3.24 3.78 -18.84
N TRP A 491 -4.13 4.78 -18.77
CA TRP A 491 -4.98 5.21 -19.89
C TRP A 491 -4.18 5.45 -21.20
N PHE A 492 -3.02 6.09 -21.11
CA PHE A 492 -2.19 6.36 -22.29
C PHE A 492 -1.68 5.09 -22.97
N HIS A 493 -1.37 4.02 -22.23
CA HIS A 493 -0.99 2.74 -22.83
C HIS A 493 -2.14 2.16 -23.68
N PHE A 494 -3.38 2.25 -23.18
CA PHE A 494 -4.56 1.86 -23.96
C PHE A 494 -4.78 2.77 -25.17
N ALA A 495 -4.62 4.09 -25.03
CA ALA A 495 -4.81 5.03 -26.13
C ALA A 495 -3.77 4.84 -27.26
N PHE A 496 -2.50 4.58 -26.93
CA PHE A 496 -1.46 4.24 -27.91
C PHE A 496 -1.72 2.87 -28.55
N PHE A 497 -2.18 1.89 -27.76
CA PHE A 497 -2.53 0.56 -28.28
C PHE A 497 -3.71 0.61 -29.26
N ILE A 498 -4.78 1.34 -28.92
CA ILE A 498 -5.95 1.54 -29.80
C ILE A 498 -5.52 2.26 -31.08
N GLN A 499 -4.69 3.31 -31.00
CA GLN A 499 -4.17 3.97 -32.19
C GLN A 499 -3.42 2.99 -33.11
N ALA A 500 -2.50 2.20 -32.55
CA ALA A 500 -1.72 1.24 -33.33
C ALA A 500 -2.63 0.17 -33.97
N LEU A 501 -3.62 -0.33 -33.23
CA LEU A 501 -4.59 -1.31 -33.72
C LEU A 501 -5.46 -0.76 -34.85
N LEU A 502 -5.93 0.50 -34.75
CA LEU A 502 -6.68 1.17 -35.81
C LEU A 502 -5.86 1.31 -37.08
N VAL A 503 -4.56 1.63 -36.99
CA VAL A 503 -3.67 1.71 -38.16
C VAL A 503 -3.48 0.33 -38.79
N ILE A 504 -3.18 -0.70 -38.00
CA ILE A 504 -3.01 -2.08 -38.50
C ILE A 504 -4.30 -2.57 -39.17
N PHE A 505 -5.45 -2.31 -38.54
CA PHE A 505 -6.75 -2.66 -39.09
C PHE A 505 -7.07 -1.88 -40.38
N SER A 506 -6.69 -0.60 -40.47
CA SER A 506 -6.84 0.18 -41.70
C SER A 506 -6.02 -0.40 -42.85
N VAL A 507 -4.79 -0.86 -42.58
CA VAL A 507 -3.95 -1.49 -43.61
C VAL A 507 -4.48 -2.87 -44.00
N PHE A 508 -5.01 -3.63 -43.05
CA PHE A 508 -5.73 -4.87 -43.35
C PHE A 508 -6.91 -4.58 -44.30
N LEU A 509 -7.80 -3.64 -43.95
CA LEU A 509 -8.94 -3.27 -44.80
C LEU A 509 -8.51 -2.75 -46.19
N TYR A 510 -7.37 -2.05 -46.28
CA TYR A 510 -6.80 -1.61 -47.55
C TYR A 510 -6.38 -2.80 -48.44
N LEU A 511 -5.82 -3.86 -47.86
CA LEU A 511 -5.46 -5.09 -48.59
C LEU A 511 -6.69 -5.88 -49.08
N PHE A 512 -7.79 -5.85 -48.33
CA PHE A 512 -9.07 -6.51 -48.72
C PHE A 512 -9.96 -5.63 -49.61
N SER A 513 -9.44 -4.52 -50.13
CA SER A 513 -10.16 -3.64 -51.05
C SER A 513 -11.43 -2.97 -50.48
N TYR A 514 -11.58 -2.89 -49.15
CA TYR A 514 -12.73 -2.23 -48.52
C TYR A 514 -12.57 -0.70 -48.49
N LYS A 515 -13.65 0.04 -48.78
CA LYS A 515 -13.65 1.52 -48.76
C LYS A 515 -13.54 2.11 -47.35
N GLU A 516 -13.99 1.37 -46.34
CA GLU A 516 -14.06 1.79 -44.93
C GLU A 516 -12.69 1.97 -44.25
N HIS A 517 -11.58 1.56 -44.88
CA HIS A 517 -10.25 1.76 -44.31
C HIS A 517 -9.93 3.25 -44.03
N LEU A 518 -10.56 4.18 -44.76
CA LEU A 518 -10.40 5.61 -44.53
C LEU A 518 -10.93 6.04 -43.15
N VAL A 519 -12.06 5.48 -42.71
CA VAL A 519 -12.66 5.82 -41.40
C VAL A 519 -11.70 5.45 -40.28
N CYS A 520 -11.16 4.23 -40.30
CA CYS A 520 -10.19 3.78 -39.31
C CYS A 520 -8.90 4.62 -39.34
N LEU A 521 -8.44 5.01 -40.53
CA LEU A 521 -7.24 5.83 -40.70
C LEU A 521 -7.40 7.24 -40.12
N VAL A 522 -8.53 7.90 -40.39
CA VAL A 522 -8.82 9.25 -39.87
C VAL A 522 -8.99 9.22 -38.35
N LEU A 523 -9.70 8.22 -37.81
CA LEU A 523 -9.82 8.03 -36.35
C LEU A 523 -8.45 7.80 -35.70
N ALA A 524 -7.59 6.98 -36.31
CA ALA A 524 -6.23 6.76 -35.82
C ALA A 524 -5.38 8.04 -35.84
N MET A 525 -5.53 8.89 -36.86
CA MET A 525 -4.84 10.17 -36.97
C MET A 525 -5.28 11.15 -35.90
N ALA A 526 -6.60 11.33 -35.71
CA ALA A 526 -7.15 12.20 -34.69
C ALA A 526 -6.71 11.77 -33.28
N LEU A 527 -6.79 10.46 -33.01
CA LEU A 527 -6.31 9.89 -31.75
C LEU A 527 -4.79 10.05 -31.59
N GLY A 528 -4.01 9.95 -32.66
CA GLY A 528 -2.56 10.15 -32.65
C GLY A 528 -2.14 11.56 -32.25
N TRP A 529 -2.85 12.59 -32.73
CA TRP A 529 -2.62 13.96 -32.28
C TRP A 529 -3.09 14.19 -30.84
N ALA A 530 -4.20 13.59 -30.41
CA ALA A 530 -4.60 13.65 -29.00
C ALA A 530 -3.55 12.99 -28.08
N ASN A 531 -2.97 11.87 -28.51
CA ASN A 531 -1.91 11.15 -27.79
C ASN A 531 -0.61 11.98 -27.63
N MET A 532 -0.41 13.05 -28.41
CA MET A 532 0.71 13.98 -28.18
C MET A 532 0.67 14.66 -26.82
N LEU A 533 -0.51 14.78 -26.21
CA LEU A 533 -0.66 15.31 -24.85
C LEU A 533 0.17 14.51 -23.83
N TYR A 534 0.46 13.23 -24.08
CA TYR A 534 1.34 12.43 -23.22
C TYR A 534 2.72 13.07 -23.02
N PHE A 535 3.31 13.65 -24.08
CA PHE A 535 4.66 14.21 -24.02
C PHE A 535 4.74 15.54 -23.27
N THR A 536 3.60 16.14 -22.94
CA THR A 536 3.57 17.35 -22.09
C THR A 536 4.02 17.06 -20.65
N ARG A 537 3.94 15.80 -20.20
CA ARG A 537 4.36 15.34 -18.87
C ARG A 537 5.84 15.60 -18.56
N GLY A 538 6.69 15.74 -19.57
CA GLY A 538 8.12 16.02 -19.39
C GLY A 538 8.43 17.44 -18.87
N PHE A 539 7.51 18.38 -19.08
CA PHE A 539 7.65 19.77 -18.64
C PHE A 539 6.83 20.00 -17.37
N GLN A 540 7.39 20.74 -16.42
CA GLN A 540 6.71 21.00 -15.15
C GLN A 540 5.43 21.83 -15.32
N SER A 541 5.48 22.89 -16.12
CA SER A 541 4.32 23.75 -16.37
C SER A 541 3.19 23.02 -17.08
N MET A 542 3.49 22.32 -18.18
CA MET A 542 2.48 21.64 -18.99
C MET A 542 2.02 20.30 -18.40
N GLY A 543 2.89 19.61 -17.66
CA GLY A 543 2.56 18.32 -17.03
C GLY A 543 1.46 18.44 -15.98
N ILE A 544 1.43 19.54 -15.22
CA ILE A 544 0.37 19.83 -14.25
C ILE A 544 -1.01 19.89 -14.94
N TYR A 545 -1.12 20.64 -16.05
CA TYR A 545 -2.37 20.74 -16.80
C TYR A 545 -2.81 19.41 -17.41
N SER A 546 -1.87 18.57 -17.87
CA SER A 546 -2.20 17.23 -18.38
C SER A 546 -2.83 16.33 -17.30
N VAL A 547 -2.31 16.38 -16.07
CA VAL A 547 -2.87 15.67 -14.91
C VAL A 547 -4.27 16.19 -14.58
N MET A 548 -4.47 17.51 -14.61
CA MET A 548 -5.77 18.14 -14.35
C MET A 548 -6.82 17.70 -15.36
N ILE A 549 -6.52 17.79 -16.66
CA ILE A 549 -7.43 17.35 -17.73
C ILE A 549 -7.82 15.89 -17.54
N GLN A 550 -6.86 15.02 -17.22
CA GLN A 550 -7.12 13.60 -17.02
C GLN A 550 -8.06 13.32 -15.84
N LYS A 551 -7.80 13.92 -14.67
CA LYS A 551 -8.63 13.72 -13.48
C LYS A 551 -10.04 14.30 -13.66
N VAL A 552 -10.15 15.52 -14.20
CA VAL A 552 -11.44 16.21 -14.44
C VAL A 552 -12.32 15.41 -15.40
N ILE A 553 -11.75 14.87 -16.49
CA ILE A 553 -12.51 14.03 -17.42
C ILE A 553 -13.04 12.77 -16.70
N LEU A 554 -12.19 12.10 -15.92
CA LEU A 554 -12.53 10.82 -15.30
C LEU A 554 -13.52 10.95 -14.13
N GLN A 555 -13.39 12.01 -13.32
CA GLN A 555 -14.18 12.20 -12.11
C GLN A 555 -15.49 12.97 -12.36
N ASP A 556 -15.48 13.98 -13.23
CA ASP A 556 -16.60 14.93 -13.36
C ASP A 556 -17.34 14.72 -14.68
N VAL A 557 -16.62 14.70 -15.81
CA VAL A 557 -17.23 14.60 -17.15
C VAL A 557 -17.94 13.27 -17.34
N ILE A 558 -17.35 12.14 -16.92
CA ILE A 558 -17.99 10.82 -17.07
C ILE A 558 -19.29 10.75 -16.24
N LYS A 559 -19.30 11.24 -15.00
CA LYS A 559 -20.50 11.23 -14.15
C LYS A 559 -21.60 12.11 -14.73
N PHE A 560 -21.24 13.30 -15.19
CA PHE A 560 -22.15 14.21 -15.89
C PHE A 560 -22.70 13.57 -17.16
N LEU A 561 -21.84 12.94 -17.98
CA LEU A 561 -22.24 12.32 -19.24
C LEU A 561 -23.25 11.20 -19.02
N VAL A 562 -23.12 10.40 -17.95
CA VAL A 562 -24.10 9.36 -17.60
C VAL A 562 -25.47 9.97 -17.31
N VAL A 563 -25.54 11.00 -16.46
CA VAL A 563 -26.81 11.69 -16.15
C VAL A 563 -27.39 12.35 -17.40
N TYR A 564 -26.53 12.99 -18.20
CA TYR A 564 -26.91 13.64 -19.45
C TYR A 564 -27.49 12.65 -20.47
N ILE A 565 -26.86 11.49 -20.68
CA ILE A 565 -27.34 10.46 -21.61
C ILE A 565 -28.71 9.92 -21.18
N VAL A 566 -28.93 9.73 -19.88
CA VAL A 566 -30.25 9.29 -19.36
C VAL A 566 -31.33 10.31 -19.70
N PHE A 567 -31.07 11.61 -19.51
CA PHE A 567 -32.02 12.64 -19.90
C PHE A 567 -32.17 12.75 -21.42
N LEU A 568 -31.08 12.70 -22.18
CA LEU A 568 -31.11 12.78 -23.63
C LEU A 568 -31.95 11.66 -24.24
N LEU A 569 -31.78 10.41 -23.77
CA LEU A 569 -32.57 9.27 -24.22
C LEU A 569 -34.03 9.35 -23.74
N GLY A 570 -34.26 9.73 -22.48
CA GLY A 570 -35.60 9.84 -21.90
C GLY A 570 -36.46 10.89 -22.61
N PHE A 571 -35.95 12.11 -22.75
CA PHE A 571 -36.62 13.19 -23.47
C PHE A 571 -36.63 12.95 -24.98
N GLY A 572 -35.59 12.33 -25.54
CA GLY A 572 -35.51 11.97 -26.95
C GLY A 572 -36.60 11.00 -27.39
N VAL A 573 -36.83 9.92 -26.63
CA VAL A 573 -37.92 8.98 -26.90
C VAL A 573 -39.28 9.64 -26.68
N ALA A 574 -39.43 10.45 -25.63
CA ALA A 574 -40.67 11.17 -25.37
C ALA A 574 -41.04 12.12 -26.52
N LEU A 575 -40.10 12.94 -26.99
CA LEU A 575 -40.34 13.87 -28.09
C LEU A 575 -40.53 13.14 -29.42
N ALA A 576 -39.80 12.05 -29.68
CA ALA A 576 -40.00 11.22 -30.87
C ALA A 576 -41.40 10.60 -30.92
N ALA A 577 -41.98 10.23 -29.77
CA ALA A 577 -43.34 9.69 -29.70
C ALA A 577 -44.44 10.72 -30.00
N LEU A 578 -44.15 12.03 -29.88
CA LEU A 578 -45.10 13.11 -30.20
C LEU A 578 -45.09 13.52 -31.68
N ILE A 579 -44.09 13.08 -32.44
CA ILE A 579 -43.96 13.33 -33.88
C ILE A 579 -44.76 12.26 -34.64
N GLU A 580 -45.68 12.69 -35.52
CA GLU A 580 -46.49 11.74 -36.30
C GLU A 580 -45.66 11.10 -37.43
N THR A 581 -45.87 9.81 -37.68
CA THR A 581 -45.32 9.10 -38.84
C THR A 581 -46.10 9.51 -40.09
N CYS A 582 -45.47 10.25 -41.00
CA CYS A 582 -46.12 10.69 -42.24
C CYS A 582 -46.49 9.51 -43.15
N GLN A 583 -47.63 9.64 -43.84
CA GLN A 583 -48.13 8.69 -44.82
C GLN A 583 -47.46 8.91 -46.19
N GLU A 584 -47.22 7.84 -46.95
CA GLU A 584 -46.45 7.84 -48.20
C GLU A 584 -47.00 8.85 -49.24
N GLY A 585 -46.20 9.87 -49.59
CA GLY A 585 -46.44 10.69 -50.80
C GLY A 585 -46.28 12.21 -50.68
N GLY A 586 -46.05 12.78 -49.49
CA GLY A 586 -45.74 14.21 -49.32
C GLY A 586 -44.31 14.46 -48.85
N GLU A 587 -43.75 15.64 -49.12
CA GLU A 587 -42.47 16.15 -48.58
C GLU A 587 -42.54 16.31 -47.04
N CYS A 588 -42.67 15.19 -46.33
CA CYS A 588 -42.38 15.12 -44.91
C CYS A 588 -40.91 14.74 -44.78
N HIS A 589 -40.11 15.62 -44.19
CA HIS A 589 -38.78 15.25 -43.71
C HIS A 589 -38.90 13.99 -42.84
N SER A 590 -38.09 13.00 -43.19
CA SER A 590 -37.99 11.66 -42.61
C SER A 590 -37.46 11.68 -41.16
N ASN A 591 -38.19 12.35 -40.27
CA ASN A 591 -37.84 12.54 -38.86
C ASN A 591 -38.45 11.45 -37.94
N SER A 592 -38.95 10.35 -38.51
CA SER A 592 -39.61 9.28 -37.74
C SER A 592 -38.64 8.34 -37.02
N SER A 593 -37.33 8.52 -37.16
CA SER A 593 -36.33 7.73 -36.45
C SER A 593 -35.81 8.47 -35.20
N LEU A 594 -35.49 7.72 -34.15
CA LEU A 594 -34.99 8.26 -32.88
C LEU A 594 -33.66 9.04 -33.03
N GLY A 595 -32.83 8.67 -34.02
CA GLY A 595 -31.49 9.23 -34.23
C GLY A 595 -31.47 10.74 -34.49
N PRO A 596 -32.18 11.25 -35.53
CA PRO A 596 -32.30 12.67 -35.81
C PRO A 596 -32.82 13.50 -34.62
N VAL A 597 -33.86 13.02 -33.91
CA VAL A 597 -34.41 13.70 -32.73
C VAL A 597 -33.37 13.82 -31.62
N LEU A 598 -32.63 12.74 -31.33
CA LEU A 598 -31.53 12.78 -30.36
C LEU A 598 -30.41 13.73 -30.80
N MET A 599 -30.08 13.77 -32.09
CA MET A 599 -29.05 14.66 -32.63
C MET A 599 -29.47 16.13 -32.55
N ASP A 600 -30.74 16.45 -32.81
CA ASP A 600 -31.23 17.81 -32.73
C ASP A 600 -31.35 18.29 -31.28
N LEU A 601 -31.74 17.41 -30.35
CA LEU A 601 -31.64 17.70 -28.91
C LEU A 601 -30.20 17.94 -28.48
N PHE A 602 -29.25 17.16 -28.99
CA PHE A 602 -27.83 17.40 -28.73
C PHE A 602 -27.32 18.71 -29.34
N LYS A 603 -27.76 19.08 -30.55
CA LYS A 603 -27.44 20.41 -31.12
C LYS A 603 -28.03 21.53 -30.25
N LEU A 604 -29.24 21.35 -29.75
CA LEU A 604 -29.91 22.33 -28.89
C LEU A 604 -29.16 22.55 -27.57
N THR A 605 -28.61 21.49 -26.96
CA THR A 605 -27.82 21.63 -25.72
C THR A 605 -26.50 22.36 -25.92
N LEU A 606 -25.92 22.30 -27.13
CA LEU A 606 -24.75 23.10 -27.52
C LEU A 606 -25.10 24.53 -27.95
N GLY A 607 -26.39 24.86 -28.10
CA GLY A 607 -26.85 26.14 -28.63
C GLY A 607 -26.79 26.25 -30.16
N LEU A 608 -26.70 25.12 -30.87
CA LEU A 608 -26.60 25.01 -32.34
C LEU A 608 -27.91 24.56 -33.00
N GLY A 609 -28.99 24.34 -32.24
CA GLY A 609 -30.24 23.75 -32.75
C GLY A 609 -31.31 24.79 -33.09
N ASP A 610 -31.91 24.66 -34.27
CA ASP A 610 -33.10 25.40 -34.67
C ASP A 610 -34.37 24.68 -34.17
N LEU A 611 -35.33 25.45 -33.63
CA LEU A 611 -36.56 24.95 -33.02
C LEU A 611 -37.65 24.55 -34.04
N GLU A 612 -37.29 24.30 -35.31
CA GLU A 612 -38.24 24.10 -36.42
C GLU A 612 -39.08 22.81 -36.33
N ILE A 613 -38.77 21.92 -35.38
CA ILE A 613 -39.44 20.62 -35.17
C ILE A 613 -40.91 20.76 -34.69
N GLN A 614 -41.32 21.96 -34.25
CA GLN A 614 -42.67 22.20 -33.73
C GLN A 614 -43.78 21.98 -34.77
N GLN A 615 -43.50 22.14 -36.06
CA GLN A 615 -44.51 22.20 -37.13
C GLN A 615 -45.23 20.86 -37.40
N ASN A 616 -44.66 19.72 -37.02
CA ASN A 616 -45.18 18.38 -37.34
C ASN A 616 -45.69 17.59 -36.12
N SER A 617 -45.93 18.26 -34.99
CA SER A 617 -46.36 17.58 -33.74
C SER A 617 -47.87 17.62 -33.54
N LYS A 618 -48.45 16.49 -33.10
CA LYS A 618 -49.90 16.38 -32.82
C LYS A 618 -50.37 17.31 -31.69
N TYR A 619 -49.49 17.53 -30.72
CA TYR A 619 -49.72 18.39 -29.55
C TYR A 619 -48.57 19.40 -29.39
N PRO A 620 -48.58 20.54 -30.10
CA PRO A 620 -47.47 21.48 -30.14
C PRO A 620 -47.17 22.12 -28.78
N VAL A 621 -48.19 22.30 -27.94
CA VAL A 621 -48.04 22.86 -26.59
C VAL A 621 -47.27 21.91 -25.68
N LEU A 622 -47.61 20.61 -25.71
CA LEU A 622 -46.92 19.59 -24.88
C LEU A 622 -45.49 19.36 -25.36
N PHE A 623 -45.28 19.36 -26.68
CA PHE A 623 -43.96 19.28 -27.29
C PHE A 623 -43.06 20.45 -26.83
N LEU A 624 -43.56 21.68 -26.93
CA LEU A 624 -42.83 22.88 -26.49
C LEU A 624 -42.54 22.84 -24.99
N LEU A 625 -43.48 22.40 -24.16
CA LEU A 625 -43.29 22.30 -22.71
C LEU A 625 -42.19 21.30 -22.35
N LEU A 626 -42.19 20.11 -22.96
CA LEU A 626 -41.15 19.10 -22.75
C LEU A 626 -39.78 19.60 -23.22
N LEU A 627 -39.74 20.30 -24.35
CA LEU A 627 -38.51 20.88 -24.91
C LEU A 627 -37.93 21.99 -24.01
N ILE A 628 -38.77 22.92 -23.54
CA ILE A 628 -38.35 23.97 -22.60
C ILE A 628 -37.84 23.34 -21.30
N THR A 629 -38.54 22.33 -20.79
CA THR A 629 -38.13 21.61 -19.58
C THR A 629 -36.75 20.97 -19.79
N PHE A 630 -36.53 20.32 -20.93
CA PHE A 630 -35.23 19.75 -21.29
C PHE A 630 -34.13 20.81 -21.36
N VAL A 631 -34.38 21.96 -21.99
CA VAL A 631 -33.40 23.07 -22.09
C VAL A 631 -33.06 23.62 -20.70
N VAL A 632 -34.05 23.87 -19.85
CA VAL A 632 -33.82 24.36 -18.48
C VAL A 632 -33.01 23.34 -17.67
N LEU A 633 -33.39 22.06 -17.71
CA LEU A 633 -32.68 21.02 -16.97
C LEU A 633 -31.23 20.86 -17.46
N THR A 634 -31.00 20.81 -18.77
CA THR A 634 -29.66 20.53 -19.31
C THR A 634 -28.77 21.77 -19.34
N PHE A 635 -29.22 22.85 -19.96
CA PHE A 635 -28.40 24.04 -20.19
C PHE A 635 -28.25 24.89 -18.92
N VAL A 636 -29.33 25.10 -18.17
CA VAL A 636 -29.29 25.98 -16.99
C VAL A 636 -28.79 25.24 -15.76
N LEU A 637 -29.21 24.00 -15.53
CA LEU A 637 -28.81 23.27 -14.32
C LEU A 637 -27.56 22.43 -14.54
N LEU A 638 -27.59 21.45 -15.44
CA LEU A 638 -26.51 20.45 -15.53
C LEU A 638 -25.18 21.05 -16.01
N LEU A 639 -25.17 21.93 -17.01
CA LEU A 639 -23.92 22.57 -17.46
C LEU A 639 -23.31 23.48 -16.39
N ASN A 640 -24.11 24.29 -15.70
CA ASN A 640 -23.61 25.17 -14.64
C ASN A 640 -23.13 24.37 -13.42
N MET A 641 -23.80 23.26 -13.09
CA MET A 641 -23.34 22.33 -12.06
C MET A 641 -22.01 21.67 -12.44
N LEU A 642 -21.83 21.27 -13.70
CA LEU A 642 -20.57 20.71 -14.19
C LEU A 642 -19.42 21.71 -14.06
N ILE A 643 -19.64 22.97 -14.44
CA ILE A 643 -18.62 24.02 -14.32
C ILE A 643 -18.25 24.25 -12.85
N ALA A 644 -19.24 24.25 -11.94
CA ALA A 644 -18.99 24.41 -10.51
C ALA A 644 -18.17 23.24 -9.93
N LEU A 645 -18.53 22.00 -10.25
CA LEU A 645 -17.78 20.81 -9.83
C LEU A 645 -16.35 20.82 -10.39
N MET A 646 -16.19 21.16 -11.68
CA MET A 646 -14.87 21.31 -12.30
C MET A 646 -14.03 22.39 -11.61
N GLY A 647 -14.63 23.48 -11.15
CA GLY A 647 -13.94 24.53 -10.41
C GLY A 647 -13.34 24.03 -9.10
N GLU A 648 -14.12 23.28 -8.31
CA GLU A 648 -13.69 22.68 -7.04
C GLU A 648 -12.60 21.62 -7.27
N THR A 649 -12.79 20.72 -8.24
CA THR A 649 -11.79 19.68 -8.53
C THR A 649 -10.49 20.26 -9.06
N VAL A 650 -10.53 21.29 -9.90
CA VAL A 650 -9.34 22.00 -10.37
C VAL A 650 -8.57 22.64 -9.21
N GLU A 651 -9.26 23.25 -8.25
CA GLU A 651 -8.62 23.86 -7.09
C GLU A 651 -7.91 22.80 -6.22
N ASP A 652 -8.59 21.69 -5.92
CA ASP A 652 -8.03 20.61 -5.11
C ASP A 652 -6.86 19.90 -5.81
N ILE A 653 -7.01 19.61 -7.11
CA ILE A 653 -5.93 19.00 -7.89
C ILE A 653 -4.74 19.95 -7.98
N SER A 654 -4.94 21.28 -8.06
CA SER A 654 -3.83 22.22 -8.13
C SER A 654 -2.87 22.08 -6.94
N LYS A 655 -3.41 21.83 -5.72
CA LYS A 655 -2.65 21.63 -4.48
C LYS A 655 -1.83 20.33 -4.52
N GLU A 656 -2.36 19.26 -5.11
CA GLU A 656 -1.70 17.94 -5.20
C GLU A 656 -0.87 17.75 -6.51
N SER A 657 -1.04 18.62 -7.49
CA SER A 657 -0.59 18.41 -8.88
C SER A 657 0.92 18.25 -9.02
N GLU A 658 1.71 19.00 -8.27
CA GLU A 658 3.18 18.92 -8.31
C GLU A 658 3.66 17.54 -7.86
N HIS A 659 3.01 16.99 -6.83
CA HIS A 659 3.32 15.70 -6.26
C HIS A 659 2.98 14.55 -7.22
N ILE A 660 1.81 14.62 -7.87
CA ILE A 660 1.40 13.65 -8.90
C ILE A 660 2.31 13.74 -10.13
N TRP A 661 2.65 14.95 -10.58
CA TRP A 661 3.55 15.15 -11.71
C TRP A 661 4.93 14.55 -11.43
N LYS A 662 5.49 14.73 -10.22
CA LYS A 662 6.75 14.10 -9.82
C LYS A 662 6.67 12.57 -9.88
N LEU A 663 5.56 11.98 -9.43
CA LEU A 663 5.32 10.54 -9.50
C LEU A 663 5.25 10.04 -10.95
N GLN A 664 4.50 10.72 -11.82
CA GLN A 664 4.43 10.38 -13.25
C GLN A 664 5.82 10.46 -13.91
N ARG A 665 6.58 11.51 -13.59
CA ARG A 665 7.97 11.64 -14.07
C ARG A 665 8.84 10.50 -13.57
N ALA A 666 8.75 10.13 -12.28
CA ALA A 666 9.50 9.01 -11.72
C ALA A 666 9.19 7.68 -12.45
N ARG A 667 7.92 7.44 -12.77
CA ARG A 667 7.48 6.27 -13.55
C ARG A 667 8.10 6.24 -14.94
N THR A 668 8.03 7.34 -15.69
CA THR A 668 8.66 7.40 -17.03
C THR A 668 10.17 7.16 -16.98
N ILE A 669 10.85 7.66 -15.94
CA ILE A 669 12.29 7.41 -15.73
C ILE A 669 12.56 5.91 -15.56
N LEU A 670 11.77 5.22 -14.73
CA LEU A 670 11.92 3.78 -14.51
C LEU A 670 11.55 2.95 -15.74
N GLU A 671 10.54 3.35 -16.51
CA GLU A 671 10.19 2.69 -17.76
C GLU A 671 11.34 2.80 -18.77
N PHE A 672 11.90 4.00 -18.96
CA PHE A 672 13.09 4.20 -19.78
C PHE A 672 14.31 3.42 -19.27
N GLU A 673 14.47 3.29 -17.96
CA GLU A 673 15.55 2.51 -17.38
C GLU A 673 15.40 1.01 -17.65
N LYS A 674 14.16 0.49 -17.67
CA LYS A 674 13.85 -0.91 -18.04
C LYS A 674 14.13 -1.18 -19.53
N PHE A 675 13.96 -0.18 -20.41
CA PHE A 675 14.30 -0.31 -21.83
C PHE A 675 15.80 -0.30 -22.12
N LEU A 676 16.65 0.11 -21.17
CA LEU A 676 18.10 0.14 -21.38
C LEU A 676 18.71 -1.28 -21.32
N PRO A 677 19.56 -1.65 -22.29
CA PRO A 677 20.38 -2.85 -22.20
C PRO A 677 21.26 -2.86 -20.94
N LYS A 678 21.53 -4.06 -20.38
CA LYS A 678 22.33 -4.24 -19.16
C LYS A 678 23.69 -3.55 -19.22
N CYS A 679 24.33 -3.50 -20.39
CA CYS A 679 25.64 -2.83 -20.59
C CYS A 679 25.55 -1.31 -20.39
N LEU A 680 24.52 -0.67 -20.97
CA LEU A 680 24.30 0.77 -20.81
C LEU A 680 23.88 1.11 -19.38
N ARG A 681 23.09 0.24 -18.73
CA ARG A 681 22.68 0.42 -17.34
C ARG A 681 23.89 0.49 -16.38
N LYS A 682 24.90 -0.37 -16.57
CA LYS A 682 26.15 -0.30 -15.79
C LYS A 682 26.90 1.01 -16.00
N LYS A 683 26.92 1.54 -17.23
CA LYS A 683 27.57 2.83 -17.54
C LYS A 683 26.80 4.02 -16.94
N PHE A 684 25.48 3.92 -16.88
CA PHE A 684 24.62 4.95 -16.32
C PHE A 684 24.43 4.88 -14.81
N GLN A 685 24.89 3.81 -14.15
CA GLN A 685 24.87 3.65 -12.70
C GLN A 685 25.41 4.91 -12.00
N LEU A 686 24.70 5.34 -10.97
CA LEU A 686 25.01 6.50 -10.17
C LEU A 686 25.62 6.03 -8.85
N GLY A 687 26.50 6.86 -8.28
CA GLY A 687 27.15 6.61 -7.00
C GLY A 687 28.64 6.33 -7.10
N GLU A 688 29.33 6.62 -5.99
CA GLU A 688 30.76 6.45 -5.79
C GLU A 688 30.99 5.33 -4.78
N ARG A 689 32.13 4.62 -4.86
CA ARG A 689 32.47 3.62 -3.86
C ARG A 689 32.99 4.33 -2.60
N CYS A 690 32.26 4.18 -1.50
CA CYS A 690 32.59 4.74 -0.20
C CYS A 690 33.11 3.61 0.72
N LYS A 691 34.27 3.80 1.34
CA LYS A 691 34.78 2.90 2.39
C LYS A 691 34.25 3.39 3.73
N VAL A 692 33.32 2.67 4.31
CA VAL A 692 32.64 3.03 5.57
C VAL A 692 33.38 2.44 6.77
N ALA A 693 33.86 1.21 6.65
CA ALA A 693 34.66 0.51 7.64
C ALA A 693 35.78 -0.28 6.95
N GLU A 694 36.72 -0.85 7.72
CA GLU A 694 37.87 -1.59 7.18
C GLU A 694 37.48 -2.67 6.15
N ASN A 695 36.34 -3.34 6.38
CA ASN A 695 35.80 -4.41 5.54
C ASN A 695 34.45 -4.07 4.87
N ASP A 696 34.01 -2.81 4.86
CA ASP A 696 32.69 -2.41 4.35
C ASP A 696 32.81 -1.30 3.29
N THR A 697 32.64 -1.69 2.03
CA THR A 697 32.64 -0.78 0.87
C THR A 697 31.29 -0.81 0.20
N ARG A 698 30.61 0.33 0.12
CA ARG A 698 29.27 0.46 -0.45
C ARG A 698 29.26 1.44 -1.61
N VAL A 699 28.18 1.44 -2.37
CA VAL A 699 27.93 2.47 -3.38
C VAL A 699 27.13 3.57 -2.71
N CYS A 700 27.74 4.74 -2.53
CA CYS A 700 27.10 5.88 -1.91
C CYS A 700 26.77 6.97 -2.94
N LEU A 701 25.68 7.71 -2.69
CA LEU A 701 25.33 8.93 -3.40
C LEU A 701 25.78 10.15 -2.61
N ARG A 702 26.64 10.97 -3.20
CA ARG A 702 27.05 12.26 -2.64
C ARG A 702 25.97 13.32 -2.89
N ILE A 703 25.50 13.95 -1.83
CA ILE A 703 24.51 15.02 -1.85
C ILE A 703 25.05 16.19 -1.04
N ASN A 704 25.13 17.35 -1.67
CA ASN A 704 25.47 18.60 -0.99
C ASN A 704 24.18 19.26 -0.51
N GLU A 705 24.08 19.48 0.80
CA GLU A 705 22.98 20.17 1.46
C GLU A 705 23.49 21.52 1.99
N VAL A 706 22.64 22.56 1.90
CA VAL A 706 22.90 23.85 2.53
C VAL A 706 21.76 24.11 3.51
N LYS A 707 22.07 24.10 4.81
CA LYS A 707 21.10 24.33 5.89
C LYS A 707 21.54 25.52 6.71
N TRP A 708 20.91 26.67 6.45
CA TRP A 708 21.16 27.91 7.21
C TRP A 708 20.59 27.90 8.63
N THR A 709 19.66 26.97 8.90
CA THR A 709 18.92 26.87 10.17
C THR A 709 19.62 26.01 11.22
N GLU A 710 20.52 25.10 10.82
CA GLU A 710 21.17 24.14 11.71
C GLU A 710 22.68 24.33 11.65
N TRP A 711 23.27 24.85 12.74
CA TRP A 711 24.72 24.98 12.89
C TRP A 711 25.25 23.82 13.72
N LYS A 712 25.85 22.82 13.08
CA LYS A 712 26.48 21.70 13.79
C LYS A 712 27.94 22.05 14.09
N THR A 713 28.28 22.19 15.37
CA THR A 713 29.65 22.46 15.86
C THR A 713 30.53 21.21 15.91
N HIS A 714 29.93 20.02 16.01
CA HIS A 714 30.62 18.73 16.05
C HIS A 714 30.04 17.79 15.01
N VAL A 715 30.80 17.52 13.95
CA VAL A 715 30.43 16.53 12.93
C VAL A 715 31.58 15.55 12.83
N SER A 716 31.28 14.26 12.98
CA SER A 716 32.24 13.17 12.79
C SER A 716 32.50 13.00 11.29
N PHE A 717 33.55 13.65 10.79
CA PHE A 717 33.89 13.63 9.37
C PHE A 717 34.43 12.27 8.91
N ILE A 718 34.20 11.92 7.64
CA ILE A 718 34.95 10.84 6.96
C ILE A 718 36.25 11.41 6.42
N ASN A 719 36.19 12.61 5.83
CA ASN A 719 37.33 13.32 5.30
C ASN A 719 37.47 14.67 6.02
N GLU A 720 38.69 14.97 6.48
CA GLU A 720 38.99 16.22 7.18
C GLU A 720 39.08 17.42 6.21
N ASP A 721 39.43 17.17 4.95
CA ASP A 721 39.55 18.21 3.92
C ASP A 721 38.23 18.43 3.17
N PRO A 722 37.74 19.69 3.05
CA PRO A 722 36.58 20.01 2.24
C PRO A 722 36.92 20.00 0.74
N GLY A 723 36.26 19.11 -0.02
CA GLY A 723 36.36 19.07 -1.49
C GLY A 723 36.27 17.67 -2.08
N PRO A 724 36.14 17.52 -3.42
CA PRO A 724 36.27 16.22 -4.06
C PRO A 724 37.73 15.75 -3.98
N THR A 725 38.01 14.75 -3.15
CA THR A 725 39.30 14.06 -3.16
C THR A 725 39.42 13.24 -4.43
N ASP A 726 40.41 13.56 -5.27
CA ASP A 726 40.76 12.74 -6.43
C ASP A 726 41.06 11.29 -5.99
N PRO A 727 40.47 10.27 -6.62
CA PRO A 727 40.67 8.87 -6.23
C PRO A 727 42.11 8.38 -6.40
N SER A 728 42.97 9.13 -7.09
CA SER A 728 44.41 8.85 -7.22
C SER A 728 45.22 9.15 -5.95
N LYS A 729 44.72 9.97 -5.02
CA LYS A 729 45.44 10.32 -3.78
C LYS A 729 45.22 9.36 -2.60
N ILE A 730 44.28 8.41 -2.72
CA ILE A 730 43.95 7.48 -1.63
C ILE A 730 45.07 6.46 -1.38
N GLN A 731 45.95 6.21 -2.36
CA GLN A 731 47.00 5.20 -2.23
C GLN A 731 48.27 5.70 -1.50
N ASP A 732 48.52 7.02 -1.46
CA ASP A 732 49.76 7.58 -0.92
C ASP A 732 49.66 8.08 0.54
N ASN A 733 48.47 8.43 1.04
CA ASN A 733 48.31 8.98 2.39
C ASN A 733 48.42 7.95 3.54
N SER A 734 48.60 6.66 3.22
CA SER A 734 48.83 5.63 4.25
C SER A 734 50.29 5.49 4.69
N ARG A 735 51.24 6.18 4.03
CA ARG A 735 52.68 6.06 4.32
C ARG A 735 53.39 7.31 4.86
N THR A 736 52.72 8.46 4.92
CA THR A 736 53.38 9.74 5.28
C THR A 736 52.94 10.37 6.62
N ASN A 737 51.89 9.86 7.28
CA ASN A 737 51.35 10.47 8.50
C ASN A 737 51.96 9.99 9.83
N SER A 738 53.17 9.42 9.82
CA SER A 738 53.88 9.04 11.07
C SER A 738 55.17 9.83 11.34
N LYS A 739 55.53 10.83 10.53
CA LYS A 739 56.81 11.56 10.71
C LYS A 739 56.78 13.10 10.69
N ASN A 740 55.66 13.76 10.44
CA ASN A 740 55.64 15.23 10.28
C ASN A 740 54.91 16.02 11.37
N THR A 741 54.60 15.43 12.53
CA THR A 741 53.92 16.14 13.63
C THR A 741 54.87 16.66 14.73
N LEU A 742 56.17 16.84 14.46
CA LEU A 742 57.09 17.38 15.47
C LEU A 742 58.05 18.51 15.05
N ASN A 743 58.05 18.99 13.80
CA ASN A 743 59.04 19.98 13.33
C ASN A 743 58.43 21.20 12.61
N THR A 744 57.38 21.82 13.14
CA THR A 744 56.85 23.08 12.57
C THR A 744 56.40 24.09 13.63
N PHE A 745 57.10 24.12 14.78
CA PHE A 745 56.90 25.15 15.82
C PHE A 745 58.06 26.15 15.96
N GLU A 746 59.01 26.16 15.02
CA GLU A 746 60.06 27.18 14.94
C GLU A 746 60.15 27.68 13.50
N GLU A 747 59.39 28.73 13.19
CA GLU A 747 59.74 29.80 12.24
C GLU A 747 58.58 30.83 12.28
N MET A 748 58.62 31.66 13.34
CA MET A 748 58.08 33.02 13.28
C MET A 748 59.05 33.90 12.47
N ASP A 749 58.50 35.00 11.95
CA ASP A 749 59.17 36.16 11.35
C ASP A 749 59.58 36.02 9.88
N ASP A 750 58.70 36.46 8.98
CA ASP A 750 59.00 37.64 8.14
C ASP A 750 57.77 38.09 7.31
N LEU A 751 57.36 39.34 7.57
CA LEU A 751 56.49 40.19 6.75
C LEU A 751 57.23 40.58 5.44
N PRO A 752 56.53 40.95 4.35
CA PRO A 752 56.10 42.34 4.24
C PRO A 752 54.68 42.55 3.71
N GLU A 753 54.10 43.63 4.23
CA GLU A 753 52.95 44.37 3.74
C GLU A 753 53.06 44.72 2.26
N THR A 754 51.95 44.66 1.52
CA THR A 754 51.50 45.79 0.68
C THR A 754 50.01 45.68 0.37
N SER A 755 49.29 46.73 0.74
CA SER A 755 47.95 47.17 0.33
C SER A 755 47.87 47.54 -1.15
N VAL A 756 46.73 47.28 -1.81
CA VAL A 756 45.60 48.20 -2.07
C VAL A 756 44.34 47.37 -2.30
#